data_AF-A0A0B7JT13-F1
#
_entry.id   AF-A0A0B7JT13-F1
#
_cell.length_a   1.000
_cell.length_b   1.000
_cell.length_c   1.000
_cell.angle_alpha   90.00
_cell.angle_beta   90.00
_cell.angle_gamma   90.00
#
_symmetry.space_group_name_H-M   'P 1'
#
loop_
_entity.id
_entity.type
_entity.pdbx_description
1 polymer ?
#
loop_
_entity_poly.entity_id
_entity_poly.type
_entity_poly.pdbx_seq_one_letter_code
_entity_poly.pdbx_strand_id
1 'polypeptide(L)'
;MTHRRQETELPLLHNGGRQDRQRPRRLASSRRFPAQTTQSFANSDMDHSRTTPWSVDRDQEGSVLDGYATETSSSTQTMVIPNTRPNDSGDDTRSKLLRPKETPVRMEGDGSEKWQPFWLRPSILGIFSGFFLCCVVVLPVILVISNRNNGLLEARRDLEQLWRFGPTAVFTLVTVFWSRVELQTLRYFPWVQPQHSHDFHELDYTSKISPIILVQSLRKKHFMVFIITLTTILLKVQIVLMPNLFYLRTFWVSRPIDIQIWDSFGTGNHSMFQNFIANGYYNARAIRDFNTGLPFGVGNNSLYQTFTDAATANKDARGTIDSPITARVDGLFFDMECRELESYTTTPLNETIKGRENDTTVRLDLKFGDCPQPLQLNVSVRVDTSTGDPWSEATIWQVFATPKNCSALPQQFQQFVYMAAKWTPSPENSSIPIQNACAAVLCSHTAWASKVDIVDDGNYPSMSIPQDQAKTPIITNIYDLAWSSIPSDLGGSRPYFSTPDRWVGARTDFWYVGGDLLANTFLRESLDLRIKYKNGTPDSIYDSELLHGSVLDFTQTFGSIVAHHQLRNKEEIRTIGSRPFETARLQLNQPVCICLAVFSALLAIISLWAMLKYRGMFKDWDKNPATILGLMDFFHGKSLDSFPSLSQKRGARSKLWRQFQESPLPLPTWLRLIFTVYVLGLIISLIIILKVSKISDGVVTLAEGTPSLWWTVGPTLAFFLVTLYTTSSDTAIRDLATYSTLSTRSCTIRELDVSLLDMLGLRALYYSLRWKIYAVALAQVLAMACAFLVSFSSLLFTSQNISNNSAINFKQQSWFGSRPRVQDTEAGKLNESMINRYAVGGLFVAERITNFTWSAFTYRDLIFPRLEVDVPNRDWNSNVTFELEAPAIKLTSECTPFSKDTVTFKPFWKVPSMYLLAGDVIYPCPNGTTFNVSSVPSTQYYKNGYMIGEFPVPPTLCPTDRWMIKTWYWGKGGAQQPDWDYLAVWRCNYTWSEIPTKLHMRWTANGLQVDHQNPPKPDYSKAKPLHSTLPAPSFPQWDRSIWPDVNPDGPGSGLYSGIDGRLEHLFDKGGGPLNETDLGKPNMDQIILENIQSSYSLAAGQLANALNRLDLEEKSTTDPEHPGELPLLSGTVIDNRRLRLVQSPQMTYFVLSILALAFFINTWALVSTGLRRWANYRGKWSLDLEMRDLAPPAFNSIAMSDALIYPSNYQKYMGSLEKGHMGLEGLRFRMGWFMKKGAHERELTIGVMDDPEFQFLGEKHSNR
;
A
#
# COMPACT_ATOMS: atom_id res chain seq x y z
N MET A 1 50.16 39.67 -40.39
CA MET A 1 50.42 38.51 -39.50
C MET A 1 51.74 38.75 -38.79
N THR A 2 51.70 39.36 -37.60
CA THR A 2 52.88 39.85 -36.85
C THR A 2 52.43 40.37 -35.47
N HIS A 3 53.28 40.27 -34.43
CA HIS A 3 53.16 40.98 -33.12
C HIS A 3 51.94 40.60 -32.22
N ARG A 4 51.80 40.91 -30.90
CA ARG A 4 52.61 41.44 -29.74
C ARG A 4 51.82 41.06 -28.43
N ARG A 5 52.20 41.29 -27.16
CA ARG A 5 53.37 41.87 -26.43
C ARG A 5 53.91 40.77 -25.44
N GLN A 6 54.53 40.84 -24.23
CA GLN A 6 54.78 41.79 -23.10
C GLN A 6 53.55 42.10 -22.18
N GLU A 7 53.62 42.24 -20.83
CA GLU A 7 54.74 42.18 -19.85
C GLU A 7 54.27 42.08 -18.36
N THR A 8 55.18 41.73 -17.42
CA THR A 8 55.23 42.06 -15.94
C THR A 8 54.07 41.65 -14.99
N GLU A 9 54.21 41.36 -13.68
CA GLU A 9 55.35 41.23 -12.71
C GLU A 9 54.87 40.36 -11.49
N LEU A 10 55.56 39.28 -11.06
CA LEU A 10 56.56 39.13 -9.94
C LEU A 10 55.99 39.09 -8.48
N PRO A 11 56.70 38.50 -7.47
CA PRO A 11 57.66 37.37 -7.48
C PRO A 11 57.55 36.36 -6.29
N LEU A 12 58.16 35.15 -6.42
CA LEU A 12 59.32 34.66 -5.61
C LEU A 12 59.55 33.11 -5.69
N LEU A 13 60.79 32.72 -6.09
CA LEU A 13 61.59 31.53 -5.67
C LEU A 13 61.03 30.07 -5.78
N HIS A 14 61.79 29.02 -6.17
CA HIS A 14 63.09 28.89 -6.88
C HIS A 14 63.32 27.43 -7.39
N ASN A 15 64.04 27.25 -8.53
CA ASN A 15 64.81 26.08 -9.07
C ASN A 15 64.44 24.59 -8.79
N GLY A 16 64.67 23.61 -9.69
CA GLY A 16 65.17 23.65 -11.09
C GLY A 16 65.83 22.33 -11.58
N GLY A 17 65.88 22.11 -12.91
CA GLY A 17 66.60 21.01 -13.62
C GLY A 17 65.72 20.25 -14.66
N ARG A 18 65.97 20.15 -15.98
CA ARG A 18 67.11 19.68 -16.84
C ARG A 18 67.29 18.14 -16.91
N GLN A 19 67.50 17.47 -18.07
CA GLN A 19 67.59 17.92 -19.48
C GLN A 19 67.31 16.79 -20.53
N ASP A 20 67.21 17.15 -21.82
CA ASP A 20 66.80 16.36 -23.00
C ASP A 20 67.71 15.21 -23.50
N ARG A 21 67.13 14.25 -24.25
CA ARG A 21 67.39 13.94 -25.71
C ARG A 21 66.50 12.79 -26.23
N GLN A 22 65.77 12.92 -27.36
CA GLN A 22 66.14 12.62 -28.77
C GLN A 22 66.47 11.11 -29.04
N ARG A 23 66.06 10.38 -30.11
CA ARG A 23 65.43 10.72 -31.43
C ARG A 23 64.84 9.43 -32.15
N PRO A 24 64.54 9.31 -33.49
CA PRO A 24 63.15 9.14 -34.00
C PRO A 24 62.87 8.05 -35.09
N ARG A 25 61.60 7.89 -35.55
CA ARG A 25 61.13 7.72 -36.98
C ARG A 25 59.63 7.32 -37.06
N ARG A 26 58.78 8.06 -37.82
CA ARG A 26 58.12 7.71 -39.13
C ARG A 26 57.11 6.54 -39.07
N LEU A 27 55.90 6.58 -39.65
CA LEU A 27 55.16 7.47 -40.60
C LEU A 27 53.64 7.05 -40.56
N ALA A 28 52.58 7.68 -41.11
CA ALA A 28 52.38 8.85 -41.99
C ALA A 28 50.96 9.50 -41.85
N SER A 29 50.75 10.59 -42.62
CA SER A 29 49.53 11.10 -43.32
C SER A 29 48.07 10.72 -42.94
N SER A 30 47.07 11.62 -42.99
CA SER A 30 47.10 13.10 -43.21
C SER A 30 45.73 13.82 -43.08
N ARG A 31 45.72 15.02 -42.44
CA ARG A 31 45.06 16.32 -42.82
C ARG A 31 43.51 16.35 -43.07
N ARG A 32 42.74 17.42 -42.74
CA ARG A 32 43.02 18.76 -42.14
C ARG A 32 41.74 19.46 -41.59
N PHE A 33 41.95 20.44 -40.70
CA PHE A 33 41.05 21.54 -40.24
C PHE A 33 40.62 22.54 -41.37
N PRO A 34 39.79 23.60 -41.15
CA PRO A 34 39.17 24.18 -39.91
C PRO A 34 37.61 24.25 -39.92
N ALA A 35 36.86 24.54 -38.84
CA ALA A 35 36.62 25.82 -38.09
C ALA A 35 36.04 26.96 -38.98
N GLN A 36 35.12 27.87 -38.59
CA GLN A 36 34.90 28.65 -37.33
C GLN A 36 33.52 29.43 -37.47
N THR A 37 32.81 30.14 -36.54
CA THR A 37 32.91 30.53 -35.10
C THR A 37 31.53 31.02 -34.53
N THR A 38 31.09 30.52 -33.35
CA THR A 38 30.50 31.24 -32.16
C THR A 38 29.23 32.14 -32.13
N GLN A 39 28.68 32.27 -30.89
CA GLN A 39 27.89 33.38 -30.26
C GLN A 39 26.37 33.50 -30.56
N SER A 40 25.51 34.08 -29.69
CA SER A 40 25.40 34.13 -28.20
C SER A 40 24.07 34.83 -27.77
N PHE A 41 23.86 35.03 -26.45
CA PHE A 41 22.70 35.69 -25.77
C PHE A 41 21.41 34.85 -25.69
N ALA A 42 20.57 34.82 -24.63
CA ALA A 42 20.63 35.07 -23.17
C ALA A 42 19.44 35.90 -22.62
N ASN A 43 18.62 35.23 -21.79
CA ASN A 43 17.81 35.70 -20.65
C ASN A 43 16.64 36.71 -20.81
N SER A 44 15.78 36.63 -19.78
CA SER A 44 14.62 37.49 -19.40
C SER A 44 13.26 37.19 -20.07
N ASP A 45 12.11 37.24 -19.38
CA ASP A 45 11.80 37.00 -17.96
C ASP A 45 10.27 36.89 -17.76
N MET A 46 9.84 36.45 -16.57
CA MET A 46 8.55 36.78 -15.89
C MET A 46 7.19 36.81 -16.65
N ASP A 47 6.43 35.71 -16.44
CA ASP A 47 5.19 35.67 -15.63
C ASP A 47 3.75 35.90 -16.18
N HIS A 48 2.80 35.32 -15.41
CA HIS A 48 1.39 35.68 -15.17
C HIS A 48 0.28 35.58 -16.27
N SER A 49 -0.18 34.34 -16.47
CA SER A 49 -1.54 33.89 -16.05
C SER A 49 -2.84 34.15 -16.88
N ARG A 50 -3.70 33.09 -16.83
CA ARG A 50 -5.20 33.04 -16.90
C ARG A 50 -5.98 33.22 -18.24
N THR A 51 -6.90 32.25 -18.41
CA THR A 51 -8.25 32.31 -19.04
C THR A 51 -8.43 32.64 -20.53
N THR A 52 -8.57 31.57 -21.35
CA THR A 52 -9.83 31.10 -22.03
C THR A 52 -10.90 32.10 -22.53
N PRO A 53 -11.74 31.76 -23.56
CA PRO A 53 -11.62 30.70 -24.60
C PRO A 53 -12.09 31.12 -26.04
N TRP A 54 -12.09 30.14 -26.96
CA TRP A 54 -12.82 30.03 -28.26
C TRP A 54 -12.20 30.50 -29.60
N SER A 55 -12.39 29.60 -30.58
CA SER A 55 -12.74 29.76 -32.00
C SER A 55 -11.75 30.23 -33.08
N VAL A 56 -11.38 29.24 -33.91
CA VAL A 56 -11.65 29.14 -35.37
C VAL A 56 -10.60 29.68 -36.40
N ASP A 57 -10.18 28.73 -37.25
CA ASP A 57 -9.69 28.78 -38.64
C ASP A 57 -8.40 29.52 -39.07
N ARG A 58 -7.53 28.71 -39.71
CA ARG A 58 -6.79 28.95 -40.98
C ARG A 58 -5.64 29.98 -41.00
N ASP A 59 -4.64 29.88 -41.89
CA ASP A 59 -4.33 28.87 -42.94
C ASP A 59 -2.78 28.76 -43.11
N GLN A 60 -2.30 27.87 -44.01
CA GLN A 60 -1.07 27.91 -44.87
C GLN A 60 0.16 28.79 -44.45
N GLU A 61 1.45 28.45 -44.64
CA GLU A 61 2.27 27.42 -45.35
C GLU A 61 3.71 27.54 -44.73
N GLY A 62 4.71 26.65 -44.89
CA GLY A 62 4.88 25.37 -45.58
C GLY A 62 6.38 25.04 -45.76
N SER A 63 6.76 23.76 -45.99
CA SER A 63 8.13 23.28 -46.35
C SER A 63 9.21 23.33 -45.23
N VAL A 64 10.28 22.51 -45.18
CA VAL A 64 10.72 21.33 -46.00
C VAL A 64 11.79 20.49 -45.24
N LEU A 65 11.80 19.14 -45.45
CA LEU A 65 12.88 18.09 -45.40
C LEU A 65 14.12 18.22 -44.44
N ASP A 66 14.82 17.19 -43.96
CA ASP A 66 14.89 15.71 -44.11
C ASP A 66 15.50 15.14 -42.78
N GLY A 67 15.56 13.85 -42.42
CA GLY A 67 15.18 12.55 -43.03
C GLY A 67 16.12 11.42 -42.52
N TYR A 68 15.68 10.13 -42.45
CA TYR A 68 16.44 8.87 -42.70
C TYR A 68 15.84 7.57 -42.09
N ALA A 69 16.11 6.43 -42.75
CA ALA A 69 15.93 5.01 -42.37
C ALA A 69 14.48 4.47 -42.14
N THR A 70 13.85 3.62 -42.97
CA THR A 70 14.14 2.20 -43.39
C THR A 70 14.10 1.18 -42.24
N GLU A 71 13.40 0.03 -42.25
CA GLU A 71 12.38 -0.62 -43.14
C GLU A 71 11.77 -1.82 -42.32
N THR A 72 10.91 -2.78 -42.72
CA THR A 72 10.19 -3.34 -43.91
C THR A 72 9.05 -4.23 -43.35
N SER A 73 7.97 -4.67 -44.02
CA SER A 73 7.26 -4.27 -45.25
C SER A 73 5.88 -4.98 -45.37
N SER A 74 4.78 -4.23 -45.27
CA SER A 74 3.51 -4.35 -46.03
C SER A 74 2.81 -5.70 -46.35
N SER A 75 1.48 -5.75 -46.14
CA SER A 75 0.52 -5.85 -47.27
C SER A 75 -0.93 -5.51 -46.88
N THR A 76 -1.35 -4.27 -47.15
CA THR A 76 -2.77 -3.85 -47.16
C THR A 76 -2.95 -2.88 -48.32
N GLN A 77 -4.03 -3.01 -49.11
CA GLN A 77 -4.38 -2.03 -50.14
C GLN A 77 -5.87 -1.68 -50.10
N THR A 78 -6.14 -0.39 -50.15
CA THR A 78 -7.45 0.22 -50.44
C THR A 78 -7.32 1.09 -51.70
N MET A 79 -8.41 1.21 -52.46
CA MET A 79 -8.40 1.75 -53.83
C MET A 79 -8.76 3.25 -53.89
N VAL A 80 -8.21 3.96 -54.88
CA VAL A 80 -8.37 5.41 -55.14
C VAL A 80 -9.30 5.67 -56.33
N ILE A 81 -9.92 6.86 -56.41
CA ILE A 81 -10.84 7.27 -57.50
C ILE A 81 -10.33 8.51 -58.26
N PRO A 82 -10.29 8.45 -59.61
CA PRO A 82 -10.49 9.60 -60.51
C PRO A 82 -11.38 9.26 -61.76
N ASN A 83 -11.98 10.18 -62.53
CA ASN A 83 -12.50 11.54 -62.31
C ASN A 83 -13.35 12.00 -63.55
N THR A 84 -13.82 13.26 -63.57
CA THR A 84 -14.32 14.05 -64.74
C THR A 84 -15.83 14.00 -65.12
N ARG A 85 -16.26 14.97 -65.97
CA ARG A 85 -17.58 15.65 -66.06
C ARG A 85 -17.97 15.92 -67.55
N PRO A 86 -18.94 16.81 -67.90
CA PRO A 86 -20.40 16.79 -67.69
C PRO A 86 -21.19 16.96 -69.02
N ASN A 87 -22.53 17.04 -68.97
CA ASN A 87 -23.30 18.07 -69.69
C ASN A 87 -24.77 18.15 -69.20
N ASP A 88 -25.45 19.25 -69.54
CA ASP A 88 -26.69 19.73 -68.91
C ASP A 88 -28.03 19.22 -69.48
N SER A 89 -29.08 19.46 -68.66
CA SER A 89 -30.46 19.90 -68.99
C SER A 89 -31.63 18.90 -68.84
N GLY A 90 -32.80 19.43 -68.41
CA GLY A 90 -34.12 18.81 -68.64
C GLY A 90 -34.87 18.21 -67.42
N ASP A 91 -35.49 19.08 -66.62
CA ASP A 91 -36.60 18.91 -65.64
C ASP A 91 -37.22 17.52 -65.24
N ASP A 92 -37.26 17.36 -63.90
CA ASP A 92 -38.42 17.06 -63.02
C ASP A 92 -39.18 15.68 -62.97
N THR A 93 -39.79 15.44 -61.80
CA THR A 93 -40.83 14.46 -61.43
C THR A 93 -40.51 12.95 -61.30
N ARG A 94 -39.71 12.65 -60.26
CA ARG A 94 -40.22 11.92 -59.08
C ARG A 94 -40.94 10.55 -59.30
N SER A 95 -40.28 9.50 -59.81
CA SER A 95 -40.65 8.10 -59.45
C SER A 95 -39.60 7.01 -59.78
N LYS A 96 -38.72 6.65 -58.82
CA LYS A 96 -38.02 5.35 -58.71
C LYS A 96 -37.13 5.28 -57.45
N LEU A 97 -37.67 4.83 -56.31
CA LEU A 97 -36.81 4.42 -55.19
C LEU A 97 -36.34 2.96 -55.35
N LEU A 98 -35.04 2.80 -55.58
CA LEU A 98 -34.23 1.65 -55.16
C LEU A 98 -34.78 0.24 -55.45
N ARG A 99 -34.65 -0.22 -56.70
CA ARG A 99 -34.27 -1.62 -56.94
C ARG A 99 -32.78 -1.77 -56.57
N PRO A 100 -32.38 -2.74 -55.73
CA PRO A 100 -30.97 -3.14 -55.63
C PRO A 100 -30.51 -3.70 -56.98
N LYS A 101 -29.29 -3.34 -57.40
CA LYS A 101 -28.66 -3.85 -58.62
C LYS A 101 -28.03 -5.20 -58.30
N GLU A 102 -28.66 -6.31 -58.71
CA GLU A 102 -28.02 -7.64 -58.61
C GLU A 102 -26.75 -7.65 -59.49
N THR A 103 -25.60 -7.92 -58.88
CA THR A 103 -24.35 -8.22 -59.59
C THR A 103 -24.35 -9.69 -59.97
N PRO A 104 -24.29 -10.06 -61.27
CA PRO A 104 -24.17 -11.46 -61.65
C PRO A 104 -22.81 -12.00 -61.21
N VAL A 105 -22.81 -12.95 -60.28
CA VAL A 105 -21.59 -13.70 -59.94
C VAL A 105 -21.27 -14.62 -61.12
N ARG A 106 -20.07 -14.46 -61.66
CA ARG A 106 -19.53 -15.29 -62.75
C ARG A 106 -19.44 -16.74 -62.27
N MET A 107 -20.22 -17.64 -62.86
CA MET A 107 -20.04 -19.07 -62.67
C MET A 107 -18.76 -19.50 -63.39
N GLU A 108 -17.84 -20.11 -62.64
CA GLU A 108 -16.69 -20.82 -63.17
C GLU A 108 -16.98 -22.33 -63.13
N GLY A 109 -16.45 -23.09 -64.09
CA GLY A 109 -17.12 -24.30 -64.58
C GLY A 109 -16.67 -25.64 -64.00
N ASP A 110 -17.65 -26.54 -63.94
CA ASP A 110 -17.57 -28.01 -63.80
C ASP A 110 -17.01 -28.60 -62.48
N GLY A 111 -17.52 -29.77 -62.12
CA GLY A 111 -17.38 -30.40 -60.81
C GLY A 111 -18.60 -30.15 -59.92
N SER A 112 -19.50 -31.13 -59.82
CA SER A 112 -20.63 -31.09 -58.89
C SER A 112 -20.17 -31.28 -57.44
N GLU A 113 -19.88 -30.17 -56.75
CA GLU A 113 -19.64 -30.16 -55.30
C GLU A 113 -20.89 -30.64 -54.55
N LYS A 114 -20.92 -31.94 -54.24
CA LYS A 114 -21.98 -32.56 -53.44
C LYS A 114 -22.14 -31.83 -52.09
N TRP A 115 -23.38 -31.54 -51.76
CA TRP A 115 -23.75 -30.70 -50.61
C TRP A 115 -23.33 -31.33 -49.28
N GLN A 116 -22.64 -30.54 -48.44
CA GLN A 116 -22.24 -30.95 -47.09
C GLN A 116 -22.50 -29.84 -46.05
N PRO A 117 -23.07 -30.16 -44.88
CA PRO A 117 -23.34 -29.19 -43.82
C PRO A 117 -22.05 -28.58 -43.27
N PHE A 118 -21.92 -27.25 -43.40
CA PHE A 118 -20.68 -26.50 -43.13
C PHE A 118 -20.04 -26.82 -41.78
N TRP A 119 -20.80 -26.77 -40.68
CA TRP A 119 -20.26 -26.92 -39.31
C TRP A 119 -19.79 -28.34 -38.98
N LEU A 120 -20.18 -29.34 -39.78
CA LEU A 120 -19.83 -30.74 -39.57
C LEU A 120 -18.78 -31.24 -40.58
N ARG A 121 -18.24 -30.35 -41.43
CA ARG A 121 -17.04 -30.62 -42.22
C ARG A 121 -15.89 -31.00 -41.26
N PRO A 122 -15.09 -32.05 -41.56
CA PRO A 122 -14.09 -32.57 -40.63
C PRO A 122 -13.03 -31.53 -40.22
N SER A 123 -12.75 -30.54 -41.07
CA SER A 123 -11.85 -29.42 -40.75
C SER A 123 -12.36 -28.57 -39.57
N ILE A 124 -13.67 -28.34 -39.47
CA ILE A 124 -14.26 -27.53 -38.38
C ILE A 124 -14.31 -28.33 -37.08
N LEU A 125 -14.66 -29.61 -37.15
CA LEU A 125 -14.55 -30.52 -36.00
C LEU A 125 -13.10 -30.65 -35.50
N GLY A 126 -12.12 -30.64 -36.42
CA GLY A 126 -10.70 -30.61 -36.12
C GLY A 126 -10.27 -29.34 -35.37
N ILE A 127 -10.79 -28.16 -35.74
CA ILE A 127 -10.53 -26.90 -35.03
C ILE A 127 -11.04 -26.96 -33.58
N PHE A 128 -12.27 -27.47 -33.35
CA PHE A 128 -12.78 -27.68 -31.99
C PHE A 128 -11.92 -28.69 -31.20
N SER A 129 -11.51 -29.79 -31.83
CA SER A 129 -10.64 -30.79 -31.20
C SER A 129 -9.27 -30.22 -30.82
N GLY A 130 -8.68 -29.38 -31.67
CA GLY A 130 -7.43 -28.68 -31.38
C GLY A 130 -7.56 -27.69 -30.23
N PHE A 131 -8.67 -26.94 -30.17
CA PHE A 131 -8.96 -26.05 -29.04
C PHE A 131 -9.05 -26.82 -27.70
N PHE A 132 -9.80 -27.93 -27.66
CA PHE A 132 -9.92 -28.72 -26.43
C PHE A 132 -8.59 -29.38 -26.01
N LEU A 133 -7.80 -29.89 -26.97
CA LEU A 133 -6.45 -30.40 -26.68
C LEU A 133 -5.52 -29.32 -26.12
N CYS A 134 -5.60 -28.09 -26.65
CA CYS A 134 -4.86 -26.95 -26.10
C CYS A 134 -5.25 -26.67 -24.64
N CYS A 135 -6.55 -26.64 -24.31
CA CYS A 135 -7.02 -26.46 -22.93
C CYS A 135 -6.53 -27.56 -21.97
N VAL A 136 -6.42 -28.81 -22.43
CA VAL A 136 -5.90 -29.94 -21.62
C VAL A 136 -4.44 -29.75 -21.22
N VAL A 137 -3.62 -29.12 -22.07
CA VAL A 137 -2.21 -28.83 -21.75
C VAL A 137 -2.09 -27.53 -20.94
N VAL A 138 -2.79 -26.48 -21.35
CA VAL A 138 -2.65 -25.13 -20.79
C VAL A 138 -3.14 -25.05 -19.34
N LEU A 139 -4.28 -25.66 -19.00
CA LEU A 139 -4.84 -25.57 -17.63
C LEU A 139 -3.93 -26.19 -16.55
N PRO A 140 -3.39 -27.42 -16.70
CA PRO A 140 -2.43 -27.97 -15.74
C PRO A 140 -1.09 -27.22 -15.69
N VAL A 141 -0.56 -26.77 -16.83
CA VAL A 141 0.69 -25.99 -16.86
C VAL A 141 0.55 -24.68 -16.09
N ILE A 142 -0.55 -23.94 -16.32
CA ILE A 142 -0.88 -22.71 -15.58
C ILE A 142 -1.06 -22.99 -14.09
N LEU A 143 -1.69 -24.12 -13.70
CA LEU A 143 -1.84 -24.51 -12.30
C LEU A 143 -0.49 -24.82 -11.62
N VAL A 144 0.42 -25.54 -12.28
CA VAL A 144 1.76 -25.84 -11.74
C VAL A 144 2.59 -24.56 -11.59
N ILE A 145 2.53 -23.65 -12.56
CA ILE A 145 3.19 -22.33 -12.47
C ILE A 145 2.59 -21.51 -11.31
N SER A 146 1.25 -21.45 -11.21
CA SER A 146 0.55 -20.73 -10.13
C SER A 146 0.89 -21.25 -8.74
N ASN A 147 1.14 -22.55 -8.57
CA ASN A 147 1.50 -23.15 -7.28
C ASN A 147 3.00 -23.02 -6.98
N ARG A 148 3.88 -22.99 -7.98
CA ARG A 148 5.32 -22.72 -7.77
C ARG A 148 5.63 -21.26 -7.46
N ASN A 149 4.91 -20.34 -8.10
CA ASN A 149 5.23 -18.91 -8.07
C ASN A 149 4.38 -18.11 -7.07
N ASN A 150 3.57 -18.77 -6.23
CA ASN A 150 2.58 -18.14 -5.34
C ASN A 150 1.67 -17.15 -6.10
N GLY A 151 0.92 -17.69 -7.06
CA GLY A 151 0.14 -16.94 -8.05
C GLY A 151 0.87 -16.76 -9.39
N LEU A 152 0.14 -16.30 -10.41
CA LEU A 152 0.64 -16.17 -11.79
C LEU A 152 1.14 -14.78 -12.14
N LEU A 153 0.34 -13.77 -11.78
CA LEU A 153 0.54 -12.37 -12.18
C LEU A 153 0.13 -11.47 -11.01
N GLU A 154 0.81 -10.33 -10.91
CA GLU A 154 0.38 -9.21 -10.09
C GLU A 154 -0.90 -8.62 -10.70
N ALA A 155 -2.00 -8.74 -9.96
CA ALA A 155 -3.28 -8.20 -10.32
C ALA A 155 -3.37 -6.73 -9.87
N ARG A 156 -3.00 -5.80 -10.75
CA ARG A 156 -3.49 -4.42 -10.66
C ARG A 156 -5.03 -4.49 -10.58
N ARG A 157 -5.65 -3.79 -9.62
CA ARG A 157 -7.06 -3.99 -9.25
C ARG A 157 -8.03 -3.87 -10.45
N ASP A 158 -7.68 -3.05 -11.43
CA ASP A 158 -8.44 -2.83 -12.68
C ASP A 158 -8.46 -4.08 -13.60
N LEU A 159 -7.42 -4.92 -13.54
CA LEU A 159 -7.23 -6.10 -14.40
C LEU A 159 -7.85 -7.39 -13.84
N GLU A 160 -8.22 -7.45 -12.55
CA GLU A 160 -8.91 -8.61 -11.95
C GLU A 160 -10.15 -9.01 -12.77
N GLN A 161 -10.91 -7.99 -13.19
CA GLN A 161 -12.17 -8.14 -13.93
C GLN A 161 -11.93 -8.77 -15.30
N LEU A 162 -10.83 -8.40 -15.98
CA LEU A 162 -10.46 -8.95 -17.28
C LEU A 162 -10.13 -10.46 -17.19
N TRP A 163 -9.43 -10.88 -16.13
CA TRP A 163 -9.03 -12.28 -15.96
C TRP A 163 -10.21 -13.22 -15.62
N ARG A 164 -11.25 -12.75 -14.90
CA ARG A 164 -12.49 -13.54 -14.72
C ARG A 164 -13.40 -13.54 -15.96
N PHE A 165 -13.46 -12.42 -16.67
CA PHE A 165 -14.30 -12.27 -17.87
C PHE A 165 -13.75 -13.05 -19.07
N GLY A 166 -12.44 -12.93 -19.36
CA GLY A 166 -11.80 -13.42 -20.59
C GLY A 166 -12.06 -14.91 -20.91
N PRO A 167 -11.73 -15.86 -20.01
CA PRO A 167 -11.98 -17.28 -20.26
C PRO A 167 -13.46 -17.59 -20.46
N THR A 168 -14.32 -16.96 -19.67
CA THR A 168 -15.78 -17.13 -19.74
C THR A 168 -16.33 -16.61 -21.08
N ALA A 169 -15.81 -15.50 -21.59
CA ALA A 169 -16.13 -14.96 -22.92
C ALA A 169 -15.66 -15.86 -24.06
N VAL A 170 -14.46 -16.46 -23.96
CA VAL A 170 -13.96 -17.43 -24.95
C VAL A 170 -14.82 -18.71 -24.96
N PHE A 171 -15.14 -19.30 -23.81
CA PHE A 171 -15.93 -20.52 -23.75
C PHE A 171 -17.41 -20.32 -24.13
N THR A 172 -17.99 -19.15 -23.86
CA THR A 172 -19.33 -18.80 -24.38
C THR A 172 -19.31 -18.63 -25.90
N LEU A 173 -18.30 -17.97 -26.48
CA LEU A 173 -18.13 -17.84 -27.94
C LEU A 173 -17.94 -19.21 -28.62
N VAL A 174 -17.09 -20.09 -28.06
CA VAL A 174 -16.93 -21.48 -28.53
C VAL A 174 -18.26 -22.24 -28.47
N THR A 175 -19.04 -22.05 -27.41
CA THR A 175 -20.36 -22.70 -27.24
C THR A 175 -21.41 -22.15 -28.22
N VAL A 176 -21.38 -20.87 -28.56
CA VAL A 176 -22.23 -20.28 -29.61
C VAL A 176 -21.95 -20.94 -30.96
N PHE A 177 -20.69 -21.19 -31.31
CA PHE A 177 -20.35 -21.93 -32.53
C PHE A 177 -20.67 -23.43 -32.43
N TRP A 178 -20.38 -24.09 -31.29
CA TRP A 178 -20.70 -25.49 -31.09
C TRP A 178 -22.22 -25.77 -31.15
N SER A 179 -23.06 -24.83 -30.72
CA SER A 179 -24.53 -24.95 -30.85
C SER A 179 -24.98 -25.18 -32.30
N ARG A 180 -24.18 -24.81 -33.30
CA ARG A 180 -24.43 -25.07 -34.73
C ARG A 180 -24.02 -26.48 -35.15
N VAL A 181 -22.98 -27.04 -34.54
CA VAL A 181 -22.63 -28.45 -34.66
C VAL A 181 -23.74 -29.33 -34.07
N GLU A 182 -24.25 -29.00 -32.88
CA GLU A 182 -25.42 -29.66 -32.28
C GLU A 182 -26.65 -29.54 -33.18
N LEU A 183 -27.10 -28.31 -33.49
CA LEU A 183 -28.31 -28.07 -34.27
C LEU A 183 -28.29 -28.77 -35.64
N GLN A 184 -27.20 -28.67 -36.40
CA GLN A 184 -27.09 -29.38 -37.68
C GLN A 184 -27.03 -30.90 -37.48
N THR A 185 -26.38 -31.42 -36.43
CA THR A 185 -26.44 -32.86 -36.11
C THR A 185 -27.87 -33.32 -35.85
N LEU A 186 -28.60 -32.63 -34.97
CA LEU A 186 -29.97 -32.99 -34.60
C LEU A 186 -30.93 -32.93 -35.80
N ARG A 187 -30.74 -31.96 -36.68
CA ARG A 187 -31.54 -31.74 -37.88
C ARG A 187 -31.25 -32.76 -38.99
N TYR A 188 -29.99 -33.10 -39.22
CA TYR A 188 -29.60 -33.96 -40.34
C TYR A 188 -29.52 -35.45 -39.98
N PHE A 189 -29.42 -35.83 -38.71
CA PHE A 189 -29.33 -37.24 -38.31
C PHE A 189 -30.44 -38.16 -38.88
N PRO A 190 -31.73 -37.76 -38.93
CA PRO A 190 -32.79 -38.60 -39.54
C PRO A 190 -32.54 -38.93 -41.02
N TRP A 191 -31.80 -38.08 -41.75
CA TRP A 191 -31.55 -38.21 -43.19
C TRP A 191 -30.35 -39.11 -43.53
N VAL A 192 -29.53 -39.47 -42.54
CA VAL A 192 -28.32 -40.31 -42.71
C VAL A 192 -28.54 -41.73 -42.18
N GLN A 193 -29.57 -41.95 -41.37
CA GLN A 193 -29.86 -43.28 -40.84
C GLN A 193 -30.28 -44.23 -41.98
N PRO A 194 -29.80 -45.49 -42.03
CA PRO A 194 -30.13 -46.40 -43.12
C PRO A 194 -31.64 -46.58 -43.30
N GLN A 195 -32.08 -46.49 -44.56
CA GLN A 195 -33.50 -46.53 -44.97
C GLN A 195 -34.23 -47.84 -44.59
N HIS A 196 -33.48 -48.87 -44.18
CA HIS A 196 -34.00 -50.16 -43.72
C HIS A 196 -34.37 -50.21 -42.23
N SER A 197 -34.15 -49.13 -41.48
CA SER A 197 -34.64 -49.05 -40.08
C SER A 197 -36.13 -48.70 -40.04
N HIS A 198 -36.92 -49.34 -39.18
CA HIS A 198 -38.37 -49.12 -39.16
C HIS A 198 -38.80 -47.74 -38.60
N ASP A 199 -37.91 -47.02 -37.92
CA ASP A 199 -38.22 -45.92 -37.01
C ASP A 199 -37.74 -44.52 -37.46
N PHE A 200 -36.84 -44.41 -38.44
CA PHE A 200 -36.15 -43.14 -38.74
C PHE A 200 -37.09 -42.05 -39.26
N HIS A 201 -38.14 -42.41 -40.01
CA HIS A 201 -39.07 -41.45 -40.57
C HIS A 201 -39.83 -40.61 -39.52
N GLU A 202 -40.07 -41.17 -38.32
CA GLU A 202 -40.81 -40.51 -37.22
C GLU A 202 -39.87 -39.85 -36.19
N LEU A 203 -38.56 -39.78 -36.51
CA LEU A 203 -37.54 -39.25 -35.62
C LEU A 203 -37.42 -37.73 -35.76
N ASP A 204 -37.82 -37.01 -34.72
CA ASP A 204 -37.46 -35.61 -34.52
C ASP A 204 -36.72 -35.43 -33.18
N TYR A 205 -35.61 -34.69 -33.25
CA TYR A 205 -34.84 -34.22 -32.10
C TYR A 205 -34.84 -32.69 -31.98
N THR A 206 -35.14 -31.92 -33.03
CA THR A 206 -35.02 -30.45 -33.00
C THR A 206 -36.09 -29.79 -32.13
N SER A 207 -37.28 -30.39 -32.04
CA SER A 207 -38.36 -29.94 -31.14
C SER A 207 -38.17 -30.32 -29.65
N LYS A 208 -37.05 -30.95 -29.26
CA LYS A 208 -36.83 -31.48 -27.89
C LYS A 208 -35.69 -30.74 -27.17
N ILE A 209 -35.75 -30.69 -25.85
CA ILE A 209 -34.69 -30.11 -25.02
C ILE A 209 -33.52 -31.09 -24.85
N SER A 210 -32.26 -30.58 -24.85
CA SER A 210 -31.04 -31.42 -24.86
C SER A 210 -31.00 -32.55 -23.82
N PRO A 211 -31.49 -32.42 -22.56
CA PRO A 211 -31.50 -33.54 -21.61
C PRO A 211 -32.38 -34.72 -22.05
N ILE A 212 -33.54 -34.43 -22.67
CA ILE A 212 -34.43 -35.47 -23.23
C ILE A 212 -33.76 -36.13 -24.43
N ILE A 213 -33.08 -35.33 -25.28
CA ILE A 213 -32.33 -35.86 -26.42
C ILE A 213 -31.22 -36.80 -25.96
N LEU A 214 -30.45 -36.44 -24.93
CA LEU A 214 -29.36 -37.26 -24.40
C LEU A 214 -29.87 -38.62 -23.90
N VAL A 215 -30.95 -38.65 -23.11
CA VAL A 215 -31.55 -39.92 -22.63
C VAL A 215 -32.18 -40.71 -23.78
N GLN A 216 -32.89 -40.07 -24.70
CA GLN A 216 -33.54 -40.75 -25.83
C GLN A 216 -32.53 -41.31 -26.84
N SER A 217 -31.47 -40.57 -27.15
CA SER A 217 -30.43 -41.01 -28.09
C SER A 217 -29.60 -42.16 -27.53
N LEU A 218 -29.27 -42.15 -26.24
CA LEU A 218 -28.63 -43.29 -25.58
C LEU A 218 -29.54 -44.54 -25.62
N ARG A 219 -30.83 -44.41 -25.25
CA ARG A 219 -31.81 -45.51 -25.32
C ARG A 219 -32.00 -46.07 -26.74
N LYS A 220 -32.03 -45.22 -27.77
CA LYS A 220 -32.09 -45.65 -29.18
C LYS A 220 -30.72 -46.03 -29.78
N LYS A 221 -29.63 -46.08 -28.99
CA LYS A 221 -28.25 -46.37 -29.46
C LYS A 221 -27.74 -45.41 -30.55
N HIS A 222 -28.29 -44.20 -30.63
CA HIS A 222 -27.91 -43.15 -31.57
C HIS A 222 -26.69 -42.38 -31.07
N PHE A 223 -25.55 -43.09 -30.94
CA PHE A 223 -24.33 -42.61 -30.28
C PHE A 223 -23.80 -41.25 -30.79
N MET A 224 -23.98 -40.93 -32.08
CA MET A 224 -23.59 -39.62 -32.65
C MET A 224 -24.31 -38.46 -31.96
N VAL A 225 -25.64 -38.56 -31.83
CA VAL A 225 -26.50 -37.55 -31.21
C VAL A 225 -26.22 -37.47 -29.71
N PHE A 226 -26.04 -38.62 -29.06
CA PHE A 226 -25.65 -38.69 -27.64
C PHE A 226 -24.34 -37.95 -27.37
N ILE A 227 -23.30 -38.23 -28.16
CA ILE A 227 -21.95 -37.65 -27.99
C ILE A 227 -21.96 -36.13 -28.23
N ILE A 228 -22.62 -35.65 -29.29
CA ILE A 228 -22.66 -34.20 -29.58
C ILE A 228 -23.53 -33.42 -28.58
N THR A 229 -24.64 -33.98 -28.10
CA THR A 229 -25.44 -33.33 -27.03
C THR A 229 -24.74 -33.36 -25.67
N LEU A 230 -24.02 -34.43 -25.35
CA LEU A 230 -23.11 -34.49 -24.19
C LEU A 230 -22.03 -33.41 -24.28
N THR A 231 -21.47 -33.17 -25.48
CA THR A 231 -20.50 -32.09 -25.72
C THR A 231 -21.07 -30.72 -25.33
N THR A 232 -22.29 -30.39 -25.79
CA THR A 232 -22.95 -29.13 -25.43
C THR A 232 -23.19 -29.02 -23.92
N ILE A 233 -23.60 -30.11 -23.26
CA ILE A 233 -23.89 -30.09 -21.81
C ILE A 233 -22.60 -29.88 -21.01
N LEU A 234 -21.51 -30.55 -21.37
CA LEU A 234 -20.20 -30.36 -20.76
C LEU A 234 -19.66 -28.94 -20.97
N LEU A 235 -19.77 -28.38 -22.18
CA LEU A 235 -19.41 -26.98 -22.48
C LEU A 235 -20.19 -25.99 -21.60
N LYS A 236 -21.50 -26.20 -21.43
CA LYS A 236 -22.35 -25.37 -20.56
C LYS A 236 -21.95 -25.47 -19.09
N VAL A 237 -21.55 -26.65 -18.61
CA VAL A 237 -20.99 -26.84 -17.25
C VAL A 237 -19.64 -26.13 -17.11
N GLN A 238 -18.75 -26.20 -18.12
CA GLN A 238 -17.48 -25.48 -18.10
C GLN A 238 -17.69 -23.95 -18.00
N ILE A 239 -18.65 -23.37 -18.72
CA ILE A 239 -18.98 -21.94 -18.61
C ILE A 239 -19.39 -21.55 -17.18
N VAL A 240 -20.18 -22.38 -16.48
CA VAL A 240 -20.58 -22.14 -15.09
C VAL A 240 -19.39 -22.24 -14.11
N LEU A 241 -18.38 -23.07 -14.44
CA LEU A 241 -17.17 -23.23 -13.63
C LEU A 241 -16.10 -22.17 -13.89
N MET A 242 -15.97 -21.64 -15.11
CA MET A 242 -14.92 -20.67 -15.48
C MET A 242 -14.83 -19.41 -14.58
N PRO A 243 -15.94 -18.76 -14.16
CA PRO A 243 -15.93 -17.69 -13.16
C PRO A 243 -15.17 -18.00 -11.86
N ASN A 244 -15.09 -19.28 -11.49
CA ASN A 244 -14.48 -19.76 -10.25
C ASN A 244 -13.03 -20.25 -10.41
N LEU A 245 -12.47 -20.18 -11.63
CA LEU A 245 -11.09 -20.61 -11.90
C LEU A 245 -10.06 -19.74 -11.17
N PHE A 246 -10.31 -18.43 -11.06
CA PHE A 246 -9.36 -17.46 -10.53
C PHE A 246 -9.90 -16.69 -9.30
N TYR A 247 -9.10 -16.67 -8.24
CA TYR A 247 -9.31 -15.81 -7.07
C TYR A 247 -8.07 -14.95 -6.80
N LEU A 248 -8.24 -13.88 -6.02
CA LEU A 248 -7.14 -13.07 -5.52
C LEU A 248 -6.68 -13.60 -4.16
N ARG A 249 -5.36 -13.63 -3.95
CA ARG A 249 -4.74 -13.72 -2.63
C ARG A 249 -3.63 -12.67 -2.57
N THR A 250 -3.54 -11.94 -1.46
CA THR A 250 -2.43 -11.02 -1.21
C THR A 250 -1.22 -11.79 -0.72
N PHE A 251 -0.05 -11.41 -1.21
CA PHE A 251 1.24 -11.98 -0.82
C PHE A 251 2.25 -10.84 -0.62
N TRP A 252 2.94 -10.89 0.51
CA TRP A 252 4.12 -10.08 0.76
C TRP A 252 5.27 -10.57 -0.11
N VAL A 253 5.72 -9.72 -1.03
CA VAL A 253 6.77 -10.05 -2.00
C VAL A 253 7.88 -9.03 -1.86
N SER A 254 9.04 -9.47 -1.37
CA SER A 254 10.24 -8.63 -1.39
C SER A 254 10.68 -8.39 -2.83
N ARG A 255 10.91 -7.13 -3.16
CA ARG A 255 11.48 -6.67 -4.44
C ARG A 255 12.79 -5.95 -4.17
N PRO A 256 13.79 -6.05 -5.06
CA PRO A 256 14.94 -5.16 -4.99
C PRO A 256 14.50 -3.71 -5.16
N ILE A 257 15.07 -2.81 -4.38
CA ILE A 257 14.92 -1.36 -4.52
C ILE A 257 16.28 -0.68 -4.47
N ASP A 258 16.42 0.44 -5.16
CA ASP A 258 17.60 1.29 -5.07
C ASP A 258 17.58 2.03 -3.73
N ILE A 259 18.65 1.87 -2.96
CA ILE A 259 18.84 2.49 -1.66
C ILE A 259 20.00 3.49 -1.75
N GLN A 260 19.82 4.64 -1.11
CA GLN A 260 20.87 5.63 -0.92
C GLN A 260 21.35 5.58 0.53
N ILE A 261 22.60 5.16 0.71
CA ILE A 261 23.37 5.28 1.96
C ILE A 261 23.87 6.73 2.04
N TRP A 262 23.83 7.33 3.24
CA TRP A 262 24.18 8.74 3.46
C TRP A 262 25.48 8.98 4.23
N ASP A 263 26.08 7.92 4.79
CA ASP A 263 27.27 8.04 5.62
C ASP A 263 28.25 6.86 5.51
N SER A 264 29.49 7.10 5.93
CA SER A 264 30.56 6.11 6.07
C SER A 264 31.36 6.37 7.35
N PHE A 265 32.03 5.34 7.87
CA PHE A 265 32.76 5.43 9.13
C PHE A 265 34.19 5.96 8.93
N GLY A 266 34.52 7.05 9.61
CA GLY A 266 35.87 7.61 9.63
C GLY A 266 36.83 6.75 10.45
N THR A 267 37.71 6.01 9.77
CA THR A 267 38.69 5.09 10.37
C THR A 267 40.08 5.70 10.61
N GLY A 268 40.24 7.02 10.46
CA GLY A 268 41.48 7.74 10.71
C GLY A 268 41.64 8.16 12.19
N ASN A 269 42.87 8.50 12.59
CA ASN A 269 43.15 9.09 13.92
C ASN A 269 42.35 10.39 14.11
N HIS A 270 41.24 10.33 14.83
CA HIS A 270 40.46 11.50 15.18
C HIS A 270 41.25 12.35 16.19
N SER A 271 41.59 13.58 15.84
CA SER A 271 42.35 14.45 16.76
C SER A 271 41.45 14.90 17.92
N MET A 272 41.87 14.56 19.14
CA MET A 272 41.28 14.79 20.48
C MET A 272 40.75 16.21 20.80
N PHE A 273 40.77 17.16 19.86
CA PHE A 273 40.64 18.61 20.14
C PHE A 273 39.76 19.42 19.15
N GLN A 274 39.19 18.83 18.10
CA GLN A 274 38.62 19.66 17.00
C GLN A 274 37.13 20.04 17.10
N ASN A 275 36.25 19.23 17.69
CA ASN A 275 34.85 19.63 17.94
C ASN A 275 34.36 19.06 19.28
N PHE A 276 33.73 19.90 20.11
CA PHE A 276 33.00 19.48 21.30
C PHE A 276 31.52 19.27 20.93
N ILE A 277 30.98 18.07 21.15
CA ILE A 277 29.62 17.70 20.71
C ILE A 277 28.92 16.88 21.80
N ALA A 278 28.25 17.56 22.73
CA ALA A 278 27.58 16.91 23.87
C ALA A 278 26.38 16.00 23.50
N ASN A 279 25.97 15.98 22.23
CA ASN A 279 24.79 15.24 21.73
C ASN A 279 24.86 13.73 22.02
N GLY A 280 26.05 13.12 22.03
CA GLY A 280 26.23 11.71 22.38
C GLY A 280 25.80 11.42 23.83
N TYR A 281 26.20 12.26 24.77
CA TYR A 281 25.80 12.18 26.18
C TYR A 281 24.29 12.40 26.36
N TYR A 282 23.75 13.48 25.78
CA TYR A 282 22.34 13.83 25.93
C TYR A 282 21.41 12.77 25.29
N ASN A 283 21.78 12.18 24.15
CA ASN A 283 21.06 11.05 23.56
C ASN A 283 21.09 9.81 24.45
N ALA A 284 22.27 9.36 24.88
CA ALA A 284 22.40 8.17 25.73
C ALA A 284 21.58 8.31 27.02
N ARG A 285 21.57 9.53 27.57
CA ARG A 285 20.75 9.87 28.73
C ARG A 285 19.25 9.85 28.44
N ALA A 286 18.79 10.37 27.29
CA ALA A 286 17.37 10.30 26.90
C ALA A 286 16.87 8.84 26.75
N ILE A 287 17.67 8.00 26.10
CA ILE A 287 17.40 6.56 25.93
C ILE A 287 17.30 5.87 27.30
N ARG A 288 18.27 6.10 28.19
CA ARG A 288 18.31 5.49 29.53
C ARG A 288 17.21 5.98 30.47
N ASP A 289 17.01 7.30 30.57
CA ASP A 289 16.15 7.92 31.59
C ASP A 289 14.65 7.90 31.20
N PHE A 290 14.32 7.83 29.91
CA PHE A 290 12.93 7.87 29.41
C PHE A 290 12.53 6.71 28.49
N ASN A 291 13.42 5.73 28.27
CA ASN A 291 13.19 4.59 27.36
C ASN A 291 12.79 5.04 25.94
N THR A 292 13.43 6.09 25.42
CA THR A 292 13.24 6.56 24.05
C THR A 292 13.93 5.61 23.07
N GLY A 293 13.35 5.38 21.89
CA GLY A 293 13.96 4.51 20.88
C GLY A 293 15.35 4.96 20.46
N LEU A 294 16.20 3.99 20.09
CA LEU A 294 17.54 4.26 19.55
C LEU A 294 17.44 5.11 18.26
N PRO A 295 18.34 6.09 18.05
CA PRO A 295 18.35 6.88 16.83
C PRO A 295 18.69 6.01 15.63
N PHE A 296 18.10 6.30 14.47
CA PHE A 296 18.33 5.52 13.25
C PHE A 296 19.83 5.47 12.90
N GLY A 297 20.35 4.27 12.70
CA GLY A 297 21.79 4.02 12.58
C GLY A 297 22.47 3.49 13.85
N VAL A 298 21.76 3.36 14.98
CA VAL A 298 22.26 2.71 16.21
C VAL A 298 21.40 1.49 16.54
N GLY A 299 22.05 0.36 16.79
CA GLY A 299 21.47 -0.81 17.46
C GLY A 299 22.08 -0.97 18.86
N ASN A 300 21.49 -1.82 19.71
CA ASN A 300 21.81 -1.88 21.15
C ASN A 300 23.32 -1.81 21.48
N ASN A 301 24.12 -2.67 20.83
CA ASN A 301 25.55 -2.85 21.09
C ASN A 301 26.40 -2.50 19.85
N SER A 302 25.88 -1.67 18.92
CA SER A 302 26.49 -1.45 17.60
C SER A 302 26.01 -0.21 16.86
N LEU A 303 26.83 0.27 15.92
CA LEU A 303 26.54 1.37 15.01
C LEU A 303 26.40 0.82 13.58
N TYR A 304 25.48 1.31 12.75
CA TYR A 304 25.35 0.93 11.33
C TYR A 304 25.08 2.14 10.42
N GLN A 305 25.42 2.05 9.13
CA GLN A 305 25.26 3.18 8.19
C GLN A 305 23.79 3.58 8.00
N THR A 306 23.49 4.89 7.89
CA THR A 306 22.11 5.34 7.62
C THR A 306 21.79 5.28 6.12
N PHE A 307 20.54 4.92 5.79
CA PHE A 307 20.10 4.70 4.41
C PHE A 307 18.61 5.02 4.21
N THR A 308 18.20 5.35 2.98
CA THR A 308 16.79 5.59 2.61
C THR A 308 16.45 5.08 1.21
N ASP A 309 15.16 4.98 0.89
CA ASP A 309 14.63 4.65 -0.45
C ASP A 309 15.01 5.75 -1.47
N ALA A 310 15.87 5.42 -2.44
CA ALA A 310 16.45 6.40 -3.38
C ALA A 310 15.45 6.93 -4.42
N ALA A 311 14.24 6.38 -4.49
CA ALA A 311 13.16 6.90 -5.33
C ALA A 311 12.41 8.08 -4.67
N THR A 312 12.65 8.34 -3.39
CA THR A 312 11.92 9.36 -2.62
C THR A 312 12.70 10.67 -2.54
N ALA A 313 12.05 11.80 -2.82
CA ALA A 313 12.69 13.12 -2.79
C ALA A 313 13.01 13.65 -1.37
N ASN A 314 12.45 13.04 -0.32
CA ASN A 314 12.75 13.36 1.07
C ASN A 314 13.92 12.50 1.58
N LYS A 315 14.89 13.14 2.25
CA LYS A 315 16.04 12.45 2.89
C LYS A 315 15.67 11.64 4.14
N ASP A 316 14.41 11.68 4.57
CA ASP A 316 13.88 10.97 5.75
C ASP A 316 13.08 9.70 5.38
N ALA A 317 13.17 9.24 4.13
CA ALA A 317 12.38 8.12 3.59
C ALA A 317 12.85 6.73 4.08
N ARG A 318 12.60 6.47 5.37
CA ARG A 318 12.71 5.16 6.04
C ARG A 318 11.62 4.17 5.58
N GLY A 319 11.74 2.92 6.03
CA GLY A 319 10.69 1.91 5.89
C GLY A 319 9.46 2.20 6.74
N THR A 320 8.48 1.29 6.69
CA THR A 320 7.29 1.32 7.56
C THR A 320 6.99 -0.10 8.08
N ILE A 321 6.22 -0.23 9.17
CA ILE A 321 5.84 -1.54 9.74
C ILE A 321 5.17 -2.45 8.70
N ASP A 322 4.30 -1.90 7.86
CA ASP A 322 3.64 -2.64 6.76
C ASP A 322 4.52 -2.80 5.51
N SER A 323 5.71 -2.17 5.43
CA SER A 323 6.63 -2.29 4.28
C SER A 323 8.07 -1.90 4.67
N PRO A 324 8.76 -2.73 5.49
CA PRO A 324 10.09 -2.42 6.00
C PRO A 324 11.17 -2.50 4.92
N ILE A 325 12.21 -1.67 5.02
CA ILE A 325 13.33 -1.68 4.09
C ILE A 325 14.46 -2.55 4.65
N THR A 326 14.81 -3.61 3.94
CA THR A 326 15.97 -4.45 4.26
C THR A 326 17.20 -4.01 3.47
N ALA A 327 18.30 -3.69 4.14
CA ALA A 327 19.55 -3.27 3.52
C ALA A 327 20.77 -3.96 4.14
N ARG A 328 21.79 -4.25 3.31
CA ARG A 328 23.10 -4.73 3.77
C ARG A 328 24.10 -3.56 3.78
N VAL A 329 24.53 -3.16 4.96
CA VAL A 329 25.40 -2.00 5.19
C VAL A 329 26.62 -2.38 6.03
N ASP A 330 27.58 -1.47 6.20
CA ASP A 330 28.60 -1.62 7.23
C ASP A 330 28.03 -1.33 8.61
N GLY A 331 28.42 -2.18 9.57
CA GLY A 331 28.23 -1.99 11.00
C GLY A 331 29.57 -1.91 11.71
N LEU A 332 29.73 -0.92 12.59
CA LEU A 332 30.86 -0.73 13.50
C LEU A 332 30.46 -1.19 14.90
N PHE A 333 31.33 -1.95 15.54
CA PHE A 333 31.11 -2.52 16.87
C PHE A 333 32.26 -2.09 17.79
N PHE A 334 31.89 -1.76 19.02
CA PHE A 334 32.82 -1.52 20.12
C PHE A 334 32.78 -2.73 21.04
N ASP A 335 33.92 -3.11 21.61
CA ASP A 335 34.05 -4.27 22.48
C ASP A 335 35.28 -4.10 23.39
N MET A 336 35.54 -5.03 24.30
CA MET A 336 36.78 -5.01 25.09
C MET A 336 37.20 -6.38 25.60
N GLU A 337 38.52 -6.55 25.72
CA GLU A 337 39.12 -7.67 26.42
C GLU A 337 39.59 -7.19 27.80
N CYS A 338 39.12 -7.82 28.87
CA CYS A 338 39.44 -7.45 30.26
C CYS A 338 40.17 -8.58 31.01
N ARG A 339 40.76 -8.23 32.16
CA ARG A 339 41.19 -9.13 33.24
C ARG A 339 40.79 -8.54 34.59
N GLU A 340 40.21 -9.38 35.43
CA GLU A 340 39.73 -9.02 36.76
C GLU A 340 40.85 -9.06 37.81
N LEU A 341 40.63 -8.35 38.91
CA LEU A 341 41.55 -8.24 40.04
C LEU A 341 41.56 -9.53 40.88
N GLU A 342 42.71 -10.21 40.96
CA GLU A 342 42.89 -11.37 41.84
C GLU A 342 43.20 -10.94 43.29
N SER A 343 44.00 -9.88 43.46
CA SER A 343 44.43 -9.39 44.77
C SER A 343 44.98 -7.97 44.70
N TYR A 344 44.87 -7.21 45.79
CA TYR A 344 45.44 -5.88 45.93
C TYR A 344 46.19 -5.73 47.27
N THR A 345 47.18 -4.83 47.32
CA THR A 345 47.83 -4.40 48.57
C THR A 345 48.05 -2.90 48.60
N THR A 346 47.78 -2.27 49.75
CA THR A 346 47.97 -0.84 50.00
C THR A 346 49.21 -0.55 50.84
N THR A 347 50.00 0.45 50.46
CA THR A 347 51.11 0.99 51.25
C THR A 347 51.01 2.52 51.33
N PRO A 348 50.86 3.13 52.52
CA PRO A 348 50.76 4.59 52.65
C PRO A 348 52.09 5.26 52.28
N LEU A 349 52.02 6.39 51.58
CA LEU A 349 53.16 7.23 51.25
C LEU A 349 53.16 8.47 52.16
N ASN A 350 54.24 8.68 52.91
CA ASN A 350 54.40 9.81 53.83
C ASN A 350 54.72 11.13 53.10
N GLU A 351 54.08 11.37 51.96
CA GLU A 351 54.25 12.56 51.11
C GLU A 351 52.99 13.44 51.18
N THR A 352 53.05 14.48 52.01
CA THR A 352 51.99 15.51 52.10
C THR A 352 52.15 16.54 50.98
N ILE A 353 51.04 16.87 50.32
CA ILE A 353 51.05 17.76 49.15
C ILE A 353 51.14 19.22 49.61
N LYS A 354 52.27 19.90 49.31
CA LYS A 354 52.44 21.33 49.65
C LYS A 354 51.34 22.18 49.02
N GLY A 355 50.41 22.65 49.86
CA GLY A 355 49.21 23.39 49.47
C GLY A 355 47.90 22.78 49.99
N ARG A 356 47.90 21.52 50.45
CA ARG A 356 46.81 20.90 51.21
C ARG A 356 47.38 20.00 52.30
N GLU A 357 47.14 20.36 53.55
CA GLU A 357 47.59 19.60 54.72
C GLU A 357 46.64 18.41 55.05
N ASN A 358 45.54 18.26 54.27
CA ASN A 358 44.43 17.32 54.51
C ASN A 358 44.30 16.20 53.44
N ASP A 359 45.19 16.11 52.44
CA ASP A 359 45.15 15.03 51.43
C ASP A 359 46.31 14.04 51.68
N THR A 360 46.01 12.74 51.77
CA THR A 360 46.97 11.64 52.06
C THR A 360 47.12 10.73 50.85
N THR A 361 48.35 10.37 50.47
CA THR A 361 48.62 9.52 49.30
C THR A 361 48.88 8.07 49.72
N VAL A 362 48.22 7.13 49.05
CA VAL A 362 48.42 5.68 49.23
C VAL A 362 48.86 5.07 47.91
N ARG A 363 49.92 4.26 47.93
CA ARG A 363 50.30 3.42 46.80
C ARG A 363 49.54 2.11 46.86
N LEU A 364 48.91 1.75 45.76
CA LEU A 364 48.08 0.58 45.56
C LEU A 364 48.75 -0.32 44.52
N ASP A 365 49.05 -1.56 44.90
CA ASP A 365 49.59 -2.58 44.02
C ASP A 365 48.44 -3.54 43.63
N LEU A 366 48.09 -3.60 42.34
CA LEU A 366 46.97 -4.38 41.80
C LEU A 366 47.48 -5.58 40.97
N LYS A 367 47.06 -6.80 41.31
CA LYS A 367 47.39 -8.03 40.57
C LYS A 367 46.17 -8.52 39.79
N PHE A 368 46.26 -8.50 38.47
CA PHE A 368 45.21 -8.97 37.55
C PHE A 368 45.52 -10.37 37.01
N GLY A 369 44.46 -11.14 36.68
CA GLY A 369 44.60 -12.46 36.07
C GLY A 369 45.40 -12.43 34.77
N ASP A 370 46.17 -13.49 34.50
CA ASP A 370 47.14 -13.64 33.39
C ASP A 370 48.26 -12.57 33.29
N CYS A 371 48.28 -11.52 34.11
CA CYS A 371 49.26 -10.44 34.02
C CYS A 371 50.49 -10.72 34.93
N PRO A 372 51.72 -10.79 34.39
CA PRO A 372 52.89 -11.30 35.11
C PRO A 372 53.53 -10.32 36.12
N GLN A 373 53.08 -9.07 36.17
CA GLN A 373 53.55 -8.05 37.11
C GLN A 373 52.36 -7.28 37.69
N PRO A 374 52.35 -6.96 39.00
CA PRO A 374 51.33 -6.10 39.58
C PRO A 374 51.51 -4.66 39.08
N LEU A 375 50.39 -3.98 38.85
CA LEU A 375 50.37 -2.56 38.49
C LEU A 375 50.43 -1.70 39.76
N GLN A 376 51.39 -0.79 39.83
CA GLN A 376 51.52 0.16 40.94
C GLN A 376 50.83 1.49 40.58
N LEU A 377 49.90 1.95 41.42
CA LEU A 377 49.17 3.21 41.27
C LEU A 377 49.28 4.05 42.54
N ASN A 378 49.48 5.37 42.42
CA ASN A 378 49.45 6.29 43.56
C ASN A 378 48.10 7.03 43.59
N VAL A 379 47.33 6.85 44.67
CA VAL A 379 45.97 7.37 44.83
C VAL A 379 45.94 8.37 46.00
N SER A 380 45.50 9.59 45.75
CA SER A 380 45.31 10.63 46.78
C SER A 380 43.90 10.55 47.38
N VAL A 381 43.79 10.22 48.66
CA VAL A 381 42.55 10.19 49.45
C VAL A 381 42.45 11.49 50.25
N ARG A 382 41.32 12.20 50.17
CA ARG A 382 41.06 13.39 50.99
C ARG A 382 40.62 12.98 52.39
N VAL A 383 41.32 13.48 53.39
CA VAL A 383 41.13 13.21 54.82
C VAL A 383 40.90 14.56 55.50
N ASP A 384 39.70 15.12 55.33
CA ASP A 384 39.41 16.47 55.81
C ASP A 384 39.17 16.47 57.33
N THR A 385 40.20 16.89 58.07
CA THR A 385 40.23 16.98 59.53
C THR A 385 39.81 18.36 60.06
N SER A 386 39.48 19.30 59.18
CA SER A 386 39.31 20.72 59.53
C SER A 386 38.08 21.04 60.39
N THR A 387 37.08 20.15 60.42
CA THR A 387 35.82 20.35 61.17
C THR A 387 35.84 19.77 62.58
N GLY A 388 36.82 18.92 62.92
CA GLY A 388 36.89 18.22 64.20
C GLY A 388 36.04 16.94 64.30
N ASP A 389 35.13 16.69 63.35
CA ASP A 389 34.50 15.39 63.15
C ASP A 389 35.47 14.42 62.45
N PRO A 390 35.46 13.12 62.77
CA PRO A 390 36.16 12.13 61.96
C PRO A 390 35.48 12.00 60.59
N TRP A 391 36.27 12.04 59.51
CA TRP A 391 35.79 11.71 58.17
C TRP A 391 35.22 10.28 58.14
N SER A 392 34.18 10.08 57.33
CA SER A 392 33.38 8.85 57.28
C SER A 392 33.93 7.84 56.26
N GLU A 393 33.06 7.15 55.52
CA GLU A 393 33.50 6.25 54.44
C GLU A 393 33.70 7.06 53.14
N ALA A 394 34.89 6.98 52.54
CA ALA A 394 35.18 7.61 51.26
C ALA A 394 35.17 6.57 50.13
N THR A 395 34.29 6.75 49.15
CA THR A 395 34.19 5.88 47.97
C THR A 395 34.84 6.56 46.76
N ILE A 396 35.71 5.85 46.06
CA ILE A 396 36.52 6.38 44.95
C ILE A 396 36.28 5.56 43.69
N TRP A 397 35.89 6.26 42.62
CA TRP A 397 35.69 5.73 41.28
C TRP A 397 36.68 6.39 40.33
N GLN A 398 37.64 5.64 39.79
CA GLN A 398 38.69 6.18 38.95
C GLN A 398 39.01 5.25 37.77
N VAL A 399 39.42 5.85 36.65
CA VAL A 399 39.96 5.16 35.48
C VAL A 399 41.35 5.70 35.20
N PHE A 400 42.32 4.80 35.06
CA PHE A 400 43.73 5.12 34.84
C PHE A 400 44.18 4.57 33.49
N ALA A 401 44.77 5.42 32.63
CA ALA A 401 45.54 4.93 31.50
C ALA A 401 46.86 4.31 31.99
N THR A 402 47.20 3.11 31.51
CA THR A 402 48.36 2.35 32.00
C THR A 402 49.43 2.15 30.92
N PRO A 403 50.71 2.00 31.28
CA PRO A 403 51.71 1.43 30.37
C PRO A 403 51.26 0.03 29.91
N LYS A 404 51.55 -0.33 28.65
CA LYS A 404 51.12 -1.60 28.03
C LYS A 404 51.91 -2.81 28.57
N ASN A 405 51.75 -3.11 29.86
CA ASN A 405 52.57 -4.07 30.59
C ASN A 405 51.95 -5.47 30.66
N CYS A 406 50.63 -5.61 30.52
CA CYS A 406 50.00 -6.93 30.48
C CYS A 406 49.96 -7.46 29.04
N SER A 407 50.75 -8.50 28.78
CA SER A 407 50.85 -9.16 27.46
C SER A 407 49.65 -10.02 27.09
N ALA A 408 48.79 -10.37 28.06
CA ALA A 408 47.57 -11.15 27.86
C ALA A 408 46.40 -10.36 27.23
N LEU A 409 46.61 -9.06 26.97
CA LEU A 409 45.65 -8.15 26.32
C LEU A 409 46.22 -7.56 25.02
N PRO A 410 45.37 -7.15 24.05
CA PRO A 410 45.80 -6.65 22.74
C PRO A 410 46.75 -5.44 22.78
N GLN A 411 48.02 -5.66 22.41
CA GLN A 411 49.08 -4.65 22.47
C GLN A 411 48.91 -3.45 21.51
N GLN A 412 48.02 -3.58 20.51
CA GLN A 412 47.74 -2.52 19.55
C GLN A 412 46.98 -1.33 20.19
N PHE A 413 46.08 -1.59 21.14
CA PHE A 413 45.25 -0.57 21.78
C PHE A 413 45.83 -0.07 23.11
N GLN A 414 45.24 0.97 23.69
CA GLN A 414 45.65 1.51 24.99
C GLN A 414 44.98 0.72 26.13
N GLN A 415 45.75 0.40 27.18
CA GLN A 415 45.26 -0.33 28.35
C GLN A 415 44.78 0.66 29.42
N PHE A 416 43.66 0.32 30.07
CA PHE A 416 43.03 1.13 31.11
C PHE A 416 42.67 0.26 32.33
N VAL A 417 42.90 0.76 33.54
CA VAL A 417 42.35 0.17 34.77
C VAL A 417 41.15 0.96 35.23
N TYR A 418 40.05 0.26 35.45
CA TYR A 418 38.86 0.72 36.13
C TYR A 418 38.94 0.28 37.58
N MET A 419 38.58 1.17 38.52
CA MET A 419 38.68 0.88 39.95
C MET A 419 37.52 1.48 40.73
N ALA A 420 36.91 0.66 41.58
CA ALA A 420 35.96 1.05 42.61
C ALA A 420 36.56 0.68 43.98
N ALA A 421 36.81 1.69 44.83
CA ALA A 421 37.52 1.51 46.09
C ALA A 421 36.74 2.13 47.27
N LYS A 422 36.59 1.37 48.36
CA LYS A 422 36.01 1.83 49.63
C LYS A 422 37.10 2.07 50.65
N TRP A 423 37.22 3.30 51.14
CA TRP A 423 38.18 3.71 52.16
C TRP A 423 37.47 4.09 53.46
N THR A 424 38.08 3.72 54.58
CA THR A 424 37.58 3.98 55.94
C THR A 424 38.74 4.40 56.85
N PRO A 425 38.52 5.25 57.86
CA PRO A 425 39.57 5.60 58.82
C PRO A 425 40.12 4.37 59.54
N SER A 426 41.45 4.30 59.75
CA SER A 426 42.07 3.23 60.52
C SER A 426 41.61 3.27 61.98
N PRO A 427 41.30 2.11 62.61
CA PRO A 427 40.98 2.04 64.03
C PRO A 427 42.18 2.40 64.94
N GLU A 428 43.41 2.39 64.42
CA GLU A 428 44.61 2.79 65.15
C GLU A 428 44.94 4.29 65.01
N ASN A 429 44.52 4.92 63.90
CA ASN A 429 44.78 6.33 63.61
C ASN A 429 43.80 6.84 62.53
N SER A 430 42.83 7.67 62.92
CA SER A 430 41.81 8.18 61.99
C SER A 430 42.38 9.01 60.82
N SER A 431 43.61 9.52 60.91
CA SER A 431 44.28 10.20 59.80
C SER A 431 44.80 9.26 58.70
N ILE A 432 44.83 7.94 58.94
CA ILE A 432 45.30 6.95 57.96
C ILE A 432 44.07 6.26 57.31
N PRO A 433 43.86 6.40 55.99
CA PRO A 433 42.82 5.67 55.28
C PRO A 433 43.24 4.21 55.07
N ILE A 434 42.42 3.27 55.55
CA ILE A 434 42.50 1.84 55.20
C ILE A 434 41.49 1.55 54.09
N GLN A 435 41.89 0.74 53.11
CA GLN A 435 40.97 0.24 52.10
C GLN A 435 40.22 -0.98 52.64
N ASN A 436 38.89 -0.90 52.66
CA ASN A 436 37.98 -1.95 53.13
C ASN A 436 37.50 -2.85 51.97
N ALA A 437 37.36 -2.28 50.77
CA ALA A 437 37.00 -3.02 49.56
C ALA A 437 37.66 -2.46 48.29
N CYS A 438 37.88 -3.33 47.30
CA CYS A 438 38.38 -2.98 45.97
C CYS A 438 37.79 -3.91 44.91
N ALA A 439 37.12 -3.36 43.91
CA ALA A 439 37.01 -3.98 42.59
C ALA A 439 37.96 -3.27 41.63
N ALA A 440 38.56 -4.03 40.71
CA ALA A 440 39.24 -3.44 39.57
C ALA A 440 39.22 -4.38 38.36
N VAL A 441 39.20 -3.80 37.16
CA VAL A 441 39.40 -4.52 35.90
C VAL A 441 40.42 -3.79 35.03
N LEU A 442 41.38 -4.53 34.48
CA LEU A 442 42.34 -4.05 33.48
C LEU A 442 41.80 -4.44 32.11
N CYS A 443 41.47 -3.45 31.27
CA CYS A 443 40.85 -3.69 29.98
C CYS A 443 41.62 -3.03 28.82
N SER A 444 41.47 -3.64 27.65
CA SER A 444 41.87 -3.12 26.35
C SER A 444 40.63 -3.02 25.47
N HIS A 445 40.23 -1.80 25.11
CA HIS A 445 39.18 -1.60 24.12
C HIS A 445 39.56 -2.22 22.79
N THR A 446 38.58 -2.75 22.08
CA THR A 446 38.72 -3.17 20.68
C THR A 446 37.54 -2.59 19.88
N ALA A 447 37.75 -2.34 18.60
CA ALA A 447 36.67 -1.96 17.70
C ALA A 447 36.85 -2.66 16.36
N TRP A 448 35.75 -3.00 15.69
CA TRP A 448 35.79 -3.68 14.39
C TRP A 448 34.55 -3.35 13.55
N ALA A 449 34.70 -3.38 12.23
CA ALA A 449 33.59 -3.31 11.30
C ALA A 449 33.31 -4.65 10.63
N SER A 450 32.06 -4.83 10.17
CA SER A 450 31.56 -5.98 9.44
C SER A 450 30.36 -5.55 8.59
N LYS A 451 30.00 -6.31 7.54
CA LYS A 451 28.66 -6.16 6.95
C LYS A 451 27.59 -6.68 7.90
N VAL A 452 26.44 -6.01 7.91
CA VAL A 452 25.27 -6.29 8.74
C VAL A 452 24.00 -6.16 7.89
N ASP A 453 23.00 -6.99 8.17
CA ASP A 453 21.68 -6.94 7.53
C ASP A 453 20.69 -6.24 8.47
N ILE A 454 20.23 -5.06 8.06
CA ILE A 454 19.27 -4.21 8.78
C ILE A 454 17.89 -4.35 8.14
N VAL A 455 16.86 -4.52 8.95
CA VAL A 455 15.44 -4.44 8.55
C VAL A 455 14.81 -3.24 9.26
N ASP A 456 14.65 -2.14 8.52
CA ASP A 456 14.09 -0.88 9.00
C ASP A 456 12.57 -0.82 8.80
N ASP A 457 11.81 -0.80 9.90
CA ASP A 457 10.34 -0.66 9.92
C ASP A 457 9.87 0.79 10.12
N GLY A 458 10.79 1.77 10.10
CA GLY A 458 10.51 3.18 10.39
C GLY A 458 10.45 3.53 11.88
N ASN A 459 10.34 2.54 12.77
CA ASN A 459 10.30 2.72 14.23
C ASN A 459 11.55 2.10 14.88
N TYR A 460 11.56 0.78 15.05
CA TYR A 460 12.57 -0.02 15.75
C TYR A 460 13.34 -0.91 14.75
N PRO A 461 14.41 -0.39 14.10
CA PRO A 461 15.13 -1.13 13.07
C PRO A 461 15.84 -2.33 13.69
N SER A 462 15.55 -3.53 13.18
CA SER A 462 16.16 -4.76 13.67
C SER A 462 17.43 -5.08 12.87
N MET A 463 18.42 -5.67 13.54
CA MET A 463 19.76 -5.88 12.99
C MET A 463 20.21 -7.33 13.18
N SER A 464 20.86 -7.87 12.16
CA SER A 464 21.44 -9.22 12.18
C SER A 464 22.82 -9.24 11.53
N ILE A 465 23.70 -10.11 12.02
CA ILE A 465 25.04 -10.30 11.44
C ILE A 465 24.99 -11.57 10.57
N PRO A 466 25.26 -11.49 9.26
CA PRO A 466 25.34 -12.68 8.43
C PRO A 466 26.45 -13.63 8.89
N GLN A 467 26.27 -14.92 8.67
CA GLN A 467 27.33 -15.90 8.94
C GLN A 467 28.55 -15.64 8.03
N ASP A 468 29.72 -16.04 8.51
CA ASP A 468 31.02 -15.97 7.83
C ASP A 468 31.49 -14.56 7.36
N GLN A 469 31.04 -13.48 8.01
CA GLN A 469 31.56 -12.14 7.75
C GLN A 469 32.93 -11.90 8.41
N ALA A 470 33.82 -11.20 7.68
CA ALA A 470 35.14 -10.81 8.16
C ALA A 470 35.06 -9.56 9.06
N LYS A 471 35.53 -9.68 10.30
CA LYS A 471 35.74 -8.54 11.20
C LYS A 471 37.00 -7.77 10.80
N THR A 472 36.87 -6.51 10.40
CA THR A 472 38.01 -5.62 10.12
C THR A 472 38.33 -4.76 11.35
N PRO A 473 39.51 -4.89 11.99
CA PRO A 473 39.82 -4.14 13.20
C PRO A 473 40.01 -2.65 12.89
N ILE A 474 39.52 -1.79 13.78
CA ILE A 474 39.58 -0.32 13.67
C ILE A 474 40.29 0.23 14.90
N ILE A 475 41.29 1.09 14.66
CA ILE A 475 42.08 1.72 15.73
C ILE A 475 41.37 3.03 16.13
N THR A 476 40.46 2.92 17.09
CA THR A 476 39.81 4.05 17.74
C THR A 476 39.78 3.85 19.24
N ASN A 477 39.98 4.93 20.00
CA ASN A 477 39.94 4.92 21.46
C ASN A 477 38.60 5.52 21.91
N ILE A 478 37.75 4.70 22.53
CA ILE A 478 36.43 5.15 22.99
C ILE A 478 36.52 6.33 23.97
N TYR A 479 37.61 6.47 24.74
CA TYR A 479 37.75 7.59 25.67
C TYR A 479 37.95 8.95 25.01
N ASP A 480 38.63 9.00 23.86
CA ASP A 480 38.82 10.26 23.13
C ASP A 480 37.51 10.76 22.53
N LEU A 481 36.64 9.81 22.14
CA LEU A 481 35.28 10.08 21.68
C LEU A 481 34.35 10.45 22.86
N ALA A 482 34.36 9.65 23.93
CA ALA A 482 33.51 9.86 25.10
C ALA A 482 33.76 11.23 25.74
N TRP A 483 35.04 11.57 25.97
CA TRP A 483 35.43 12.81 26.64
C TRP A 483 35.04 14.08 25.86
N SER A 484 35.07 14.03 24.54
CA SER A 484 34.63 15.13 23.66
C SER A 484 33.11 15.24 23.50
N SER A 485 32.34 14.30 24.07
CA SER A 485 30.87 14.29 24.09
C SER A 485 30.24 14.49 25.46
N ILE A 486 31.01 14.82 26.51
CA ILE A 486 30.50 15.04 27.87
C ILE A 486 30.29 16.54 28.15
N PRO A 487 29.16 16.98 28.74
CA PRO A 487 28.92 18.38 29.10
C PRO A 487 30.02 18.98 29.99
N SER A 488 30.37 20.24 29.74
CA SER A 488 31.51 20.89 30.38
C SER A 488 31.27 21.28 31.83
N ASP A 489 30.04 21.69 32.16
CA ASP A 489 29.55 21.84 33.55
C ASP A 489 29.52 20.49 34.31
N LEU A 490 29.61 19.35 33.60
CA LEU A 490 29.79 17.99 34.15
C LEU A 490 31.22 17.46 33.97
N GLY A 491 32.22 18.35 33.89
CA GLY A 491 33.63 18.01 33.84
C GLY A 491 34.21 17.77 32.43
N GLY A 492 33.41 17.87 31.37
CA GLY A 492 33.90 17.80 29.99
C GLY A 492 34.75 19.00 29.58
N SER A 493 36.02 19.05 29.99
CA SER A 493 36.99 20.04 29.49
C SER A 493 38.37 19.44 29.21
N ARG A 494 39.19 20.15 28.43
CA ARG A 494 40.28 19.59 27.61
C ARG A 494 41.18 18.58 28.35
N PRO A 495 41.39 17.37 27.79
CA PRO A 495 42.18 16.34 28.45
C PRO A 495 43.67 16.73 28.53
N TYR A 496 44.23 16.68 29.74
CA TYR A 496 45.67 16.84 29.99
C TYR A 496 46.47 15.52 29.83
N PHE A 497 45.87 14.49 29.21
CA PHE A 497 46.47 13.17 28.98
C PHE A 497 47.51 13.12 27.84
N SER A 498 47.94 14.26 27.30
CA SER A 498 48.73 14.37 26.06
C SER A 498 50.25 14.18 26.22
N THR A 499 50.73 13.58 27.31
CA THR A 499 52.16 13.22 27.49
C THR A 499 52.34 11.86 28.19
N PRO A 500 52.76 10.80 27.48
CA PRO A 500 53.14 9.52 28.10
C PRO A 500 54.32 9.64 29.09
N ASP A 501 55.24 10.58 28.82
CA ASP A 501 56.52 10.70 29.54
C ASP A 501 56.47 11.56 30.82
N ARG A 502 55.29 12.05 31.21
CA ARG A 502 55.11 12.76 32.49
C ARG A 502 54.31 11.93 33.48
N TRP A 503 55.06 11.22 34.32
CA TRP A 503 54.73 10.75 35.65
C TRP A 503 53.45 11.35 36.25
N VAL A 504 52.53 10.48 36.65
CA VAL A 504 51.34 10.80 37.46
C VAL A 504 51.82 11.28 38.84
N GLY A 505 52.08 12.58 38.94
CA GLY A 505 52.79 13.18 40.07
C GLY A 505 52.80 14.71 40.09
N ALA A 506 51.81 15.36 39.49
CA ALA A 506 51.63 16.82 39.59
C ALA A 506 50.17 17.25 39.43
N ARG A 507 49.57 17.77 40.51
CA ARG A 507 48.26 18.46 40.57
C ARG A 507 47.03 17.62 40.17
N THR A 508 46.66 16.65 41.00
CA THR A 508 45.39 15.90 40.96
C THR A 508 44.19 16.69 41.54
N ASP A 509 44.15 18.00 41.32
CA ASP A 509 43.15 18.91 41.94
C ASP A 509 41.81 19.00 41.19
N PHE A 510 41.73 18.38 40.02
CA PHE A 510 40.50 18.12 39.27
C PHE A 510 40.45 16.62 38.92
N TRP A 511 39.27 16.15 38.51
CA TRP A 511 39.00 14.76 38.06
C TRP A 511 38.71 13.68 39.11
N TYR A 512 37.84 13.98 40.07
CA TYR A 512 36.90 12.97 40.61
C TYR A 512 35.93 12.46 39.51
N VAL A 513 35.66 13.32 38.53
CA VAL A 513 34.48 13.22 37.65
C VAL A 513 34.51 12.03 36.69
N GLY A 514 35.68 11.50 36.29
CA GLY A 514 35.76 10.45 35.27
C GLY A 514 35.06 9.14 35.65
N GLY A 515 35.39 8.58 36.82
CA GLY A 515 34.74 7.37 37.33
C GLY A 515 33.35 7.64 37.91
N ASP A 516 33.17 8.78 38.59
CA ASP A 516 31.85 9.27 39.01
C ASP A 516 30.86 9.31 37.83
N LEU A 517 31.31 9.73 36.64
CA LEU A 517 30.47 9.87 35.46
C LEU A 517 30.19 8.53 34.78
N LEU A 518 31.18 7.62 34.69
CA LEU A 518 30.94 6.24 34.24
C LEU A 518 29.85 5.58 35.08
N ALA A 519 29.96 5.72 36.40
CA ALA A 519 28.94 5.28 37.33
C ALA A 519 27.61 6.01 37.05
N ASN A 520 27.58 7.35 37.12
CA ASN A 520 26.36 8.15 36.97
C ASN A 520 25.71 8.11 35.57
N THR A 521 26.36 7.51 34.56
CA THR A 521 25.82 7.32 33.21
C THR A 521 25.29 5.92 32.97
N PHE A 522 25.87 4.84 33.52
CA PHE A 522 25.39 3.47 33.25
C PHE A 522 25.16 2.60 34.50
N LEU A 523 25.84 2.85 35.63
CA LEU A 523 25.42 2.28 36.92
C LEU A 523 24.20 3.05 37.45
N ARG A 524 22.99 2.51 37.21
CA ARG A 524 21.71 3.03 37.69
C ARG A 524 21.70 3.41 39.19
N GLU A 525 22.56 2.78 39.98
CA GLU A 525 22.62 2.91 41.44
C GLU A 525 23.53 4.05 41.94
N SER A 526 24.57 4.46 41.21
CA SER A 526 25.67 5.26 41.79
C SER A 526 25.26 6.64 42.30
N LEU A 527 24.35 7.29 41.60
CA LEU A 527 23.87 8.62 41.98
C LEU A 527 22.88 8.53 43.13
N ASP A 528 22.09 7.45 43.19
CA ASP A 528 21.22 7.11 44.31
C ASP A 528 22.05 6.84 45.60
N LEU A 529 23.24 6.28 45.43
CA LEU A 529 24.18 5.95 46.52
C LEU A 529 24.87 7.17 47.15
N ARG A 530 25.07 8.26 46.41
CA ARG A 530 25.49 9.56 46.99
C ARG A 530 24.41 10.22 47.86
N ILE A 531 23.18 9.71 47.84
CA ILE A 531 22.00 10.43 48.35
C ILE A 531 21.29 9.65 49.45
N LYS A 532 21.04 8.35 49.24
CA LYS A 532 20.24 7.52 50.16
C LYS A 532 21.02 6.95 51.34
N TYR A 533 22.29 6.59 51.16
CA TYR A 533 23.00 5.74 52.12
C TYR A 533 23.98 6.47 53.04
N LYS A 534 23.47 6.87 54.21
CA LYS A 534 24.29 7.09 55.42
C LYS A 534 24.66 5.76 56.12
N ASN A 535 24.06 4.65 55.67
CA ASN A 535 24.22 3.29 56.22
C ASN A 535 24.84 2.33 55.18
N GLY A 536 25.93 2.73 54.53
CA GLY A 536 26.74 1.88 53.65
C GLY A 536 26.24 1.74 52.20
N THR A 537 27.14 1.82 51.23
CA THR A 537 26.90 1.35 49.86
C THR A 537 26.75 -0.17 49.83
N PRO A 538 25.88 -0.76 48.99
CA PRO A 538 25.85 -2.21 48.75
C PRO A 538 27.24 -2.74 48.37
N ASP A 539 27.72 -3.76 49.09
CA ASP A 539 29.07 -4.28 48.89
C ASP A 539 29.24 -5.02 47.55
N SER A 540 28.13 -5.41 46.90
CA SER A 540 28.05 -5.95 45.53
C SER A 540 28.65 -5.04 44.45
N ILE A 541 28.90 -3.78 44.78
CA ILE A 541 29.43 -2.76 43.86
C ILE A 541 30.97 -2.72 43.91
N TYR A 542 31.59 -3.39 44.89
CA TYR A 542 33.02 -3.71 44.91
C TYR A 542 33.28 -5.16 44.45
N ASP A 543 32.38 -5.71 43.63
CA ASP A 543 32.59 -6.92 42.85
C ASP A 543 33.24 -6.58 41.50
N SER A 544 34.28 -7.35 41.12
CA SER A 544 34.97 -7.15 39.84
C SER A 544 34.20 -7.73 38.65
N GLU A 545 33.34 -8.72 38.85
CA GLU A 545 32.46 -9.27 37.79
C GLU A 545 31.37 -8.25 37.42
N LEU A 546 30.74 -7.63 38.43
CA LEU A 546 29.73 -6.58 38.22
C LEU A 546 30.37 -5.32 37.59
N LEU A 547 31.58 -4.95 38.03
CA LEU A 547 32.35 -3.86 37.42
C LEU A 547 32.69 -4.17 35.95
N HIS A 548 33.15 -5.39 35.64
CA HIS A 548 33.44 -5.84 34.28
C HIS A 548 32.21 -5.72 33.36
N GLY A 549 31.07 -6.31 33.76
CA GLY A 549 29.84 -6.27 32.97
C GLY A 549 29.33 -4.84 32.73
N SER A 550 29.41 -3.97 33.74
CA SER A 550 28.98 -2.57 33.65
C SER A 550 29.88 -1.73 32.73
N VAL A 551 31.18 -1.99 32.75
CA VAL A 551 32.18 -1.33 31.89
C VAL A 551 32.11 -1.84 30.44
N LEU A 552 31.74 -3.11 30.25
CA LEU A 552 31.45 -3.70 28.93
C LEU A 552 30.19 -3.09 28.31
N ASP A 553 29.07 -3.02 29.04
CA ASP A 553 27.84 -2.37 28.55
C ASP A 553 28.06 -0.89 28.25
N PHE A 554 28.75 -0.14 29.12
CA PHE A 554 29.18 1.22 28.81
C PHE A 554 29.93 1.28 27.47
N THR A 555 30.90 0.39 27.26
CA THR A 555 31.74 0.40 26.06
C THR A 555 30.94 0.09 24.80
N GLN A 556 30.03 -0.89 24.85
CA GLN A 556 29.23 -1.32 23.71
C GLN A 556 28.09 -0.33 23.40
N THR A 557 27.35 0.10 24.42
CA THR A 557 26.15 0.94 24.30
C THR A 557 26.51 2.43 24.15
N PHE A 558 27.34 2.99 25.04
CA PHE A 558 27.74 4.41 24.94
C PHE A 558 28.67 4.66 23.75
N GLY A 559 29.61 3.75 23.49
CA GLY A 559 30.52 3.83 22.34
C GLY A 559 29.78 3.96 21.02
N SER A 560 28.74 3.15 20.82
CA SER A 560 27.88 3.21 19.63
C SER A 560 27.11 4.53 19.51
N ILE A 561 26.57 5.06 20.61
CA ILE A 561 25.79 6.32 20.61
C ILE A 561 26.69 7.55 20.37
N VAL A 562 27.90 7.58 20.94
CA VAL A 562 28.87 8.66 20.70
C VAL A 562 29.43 8.58 19.27
N ALA A 563 29.79 7.39 18.80
CA ALA A 563 30.30 7.18 17.45
C ALA A 563 29.29 7.56 16.36
N HIS A 564 27.99 7.47 16.62
CA HIS A 564 26.95 8.01 15.73
C HIS A 564 27.14 9.50 15.44
N HIS A 565 27.55 10.30 16.43
CA HIS A 565 27.74 11.75 16.26
C HIS A 565 29.13 12.12 15.74
N GLN A 566 30.17 11.33 16.08
CA GLN A 566 31.56 11.70 15.82
C GLN A 566 32.26 10.97 14.68
N LEU A 567 31.87 9.72 14.36
CA LEU A 567 32.56 8.89 13.35
C LEU A 567 31.84 8.81 12.00
N ARG A 568 30.67 9.45 11.83
CA ARG A 568 29.95 9.50 10.55
C ARG A 568 30.47 10.61 9.64
N ASN A 569 31.15 10.23 8.57
CA ASN A 569 31.38 11.10 7.41
C ASN A 569 30.14 11.09 6.51
N LYS A 570 29.81 12.21 5.87
CA LYS A 570 28.72 12.29 4.88
C LYS A 570 29.20 11.76 3.53
N GLU A 571 28.61 10.67 3.04
CA GLU A 571 28.99 10.02 1.78
C GLU A 571 27.76 9.39 1.11
N GLU A 572 27.47 9.79 -0.14
CA GLU A 572 26.28 9.35 -0.86
C GLU A 572 26.57 8.12 -1.75
N ILE A 573 26.29 6.91 -1.24
CA ILE A 573 26.54 5.64 -1.95
C ILE A 573 25.20 4.99 -2.34
N ARG A 574 25.06 4.55 -3.59
CA ARG A 574 23.87 3.79 -4.05
C ARG A 574 24.12 2.29 -3.99
N THR A 575 23.18 1.57 -3.39
CA THR A 575 23.19 0.10 -3.23
C THR A 575 21.81 -0.48 -3.53
N ILE A 576 21.72 -1.81 -3.61
CA ILE A 576 20.43 -2.51 -3.78
C ILE A 576 20.06 -3.13 -2.43
N GLY A 577 18.93 -2.72 -1.87
CA GLY A 577 18.27 -3.42 -0.77
C GLY A 577 17.00 -4.13 -1.25
N SER A 578 16.14 -4.55 -0.34
CA SER A 578 14.88 -5.19 -0.67
C SER A 578 13.73 -4.74 0.24
N ARG A 579 12.54 -4.60 -0.32
CA ARG A 579 11.34 -4.09 0.38
C ARG A 579 10.14 -5.00 0.07
N PRO A 580 9.37 -5.48 1.07
CA PRO A 580 8.16 -6.25 0.84
C PRO A 580 7.03 -5.33 0.44
N PHE A 581 6.42 -5.64 -0.70
CA PHE A 581 5.19 -5.00 -1.16
C PHE A 581 4.02 -5.96 -0.96
N GLU A 582 2.87 -5.46 -0.49
CA GLU A 582 1.63 -6.24 -0.55
C GLU A 582 1.20 -6.34 -2.01
N THR A 583 1.37 -7.52 -2.61
CA THR A 583 0.97 -7.76 -4.00
C THR A 583 -0.24 -8.67 -4.04
N ALA A 584 -1.36 -8.18 -4.57
CA ALA A 584 -2.50 -9.01 -4.89
C ALA A 584 -2.15 -9.87 -6.11
N ARG A 585 -2.06 -11.19 -5.95
CA ARG A 585 -1.75 -12.12 -7.05
C ARG A 585 -2.95 -12.98 -7.40
N LEU A 586 -3.07 -13.27 -8.69
CA LEU A 586 -4.09 -14.17 -9.23
C LEU A 586 -3.67 -15.63 -8.99
N GLN A 587 -4.46 -16.40 -8.25
CA GLN A 587 -4.23 -17.83 -7.97
C GLN A 587 -5.37 -18.70 -8.51
N LEU A 588 -5.06 -19.93 -8.94
CA LEU A 588 -6.06 -20.87 -9.43
C LEU A 588 -6.76 -21.64 -8.31
N ASN A 589 -8.05 -21.83 -8.48
CA ASN A 589 -8.86 -22.77 -7.70
C ASN A 589 -8.59 -24.20 -8.22
N GLN A 590 -7.73 -24.94 -7.51
CA GLN A 590 -7.23 -26.26 -7.92
C GLN A 590 -8.32 -27.27 -8.34
N PRO A 591 -9.36 -27.58 -7.53
CA PRO A 591 -10.40 -28.52 -7.95
C PRO A 591 -11.20 -28.03 -9.16
N VAL A 592 -11.45 -26.72 -9.29
CA VAL A 592 -12.14 -26.16 -10.47
C VAL A 592 -11.27 -26.33 -11.72
N CYS A 593 -9.98 -26.04 -11.63
CA CYS A 593 -9.04 -26.23 -12.74
C CYS A 593 -8.96 -27.70 -13.20
N ILE A 594 -8.88 -28.64 -12.24
CA ILE A 594 -8.83 -30.08 -12.54
C ILE A 594 -10.14 -30.53 -13.23
N CYS A 595 -11.31 -30.13 -12.73
CA CYS A 595 -12.59 -30.45 -13.38
C CYS A 595 -12.66 -29.88 -14.80
N LEU A 596 -12.20 -28.64 -15.02
CA LEU A 596 -12.17 -28.00 -16.34
C LEU A 596 -11.22 -28.72 -17.31
N ALA A 597 -10.06 -29.18 -16.84
CA ALA A 597 -9.12 -29.97 -17.63
C ALA A 597 -9.67 -31.37 -17.98
N VAL A 598 -10.28 -32.07 -17.02
CA VAL A 598 -10.93 -33.38 -17.22
C VAL A 598 -12.09 -33.27 -18.22
N PHE A 599 -12.95 -32.26 -18.09
CA PHE A 599 -14.00 -32.02 -19.08
C PHE A 599 -13.41 -31.67 -20.46
N SER A 600 -12.33 -30.89 -20.53
CA SER A 600 -11.65 -30.59 -21.81
C SER A 600 -11.06 -31.85 -22.47
N ALA A 601 -10.53 -32.79 -21.68
CA ALA A 601 -10.03 -34.06 -22.20
C ALA A 601 -11.16 -34.95 -22.77
N LEU A 602 -12.28 -35.02 -22.07
CA LEU A 602 -13.48 -35.71 -22.57
C LEU A 602 -13.99 -35.06 -23.86
N LEU A 603 -14.07 -33.74 -23.92
CA LEU A 603 -14.47 -32.98 -25.11
C LEU A 603 -13.53 -33.21 -26.30
N ALA A 604 -12.21 -33.24 -26.07
CA ALA A 604 -11.22 -33.54 -27.10
C ALA A 604 -11.38 -34.96 -27.69
N ILE A 605 -11.52 -35.99 -26.84
CA ILE A 605 -11.75 -37.38 -27.25
C ILE A 605 -13.06 -37.49 -28.05
N ILE A 606 -14.12 -36.83 -27.58
CA ILE A 606 -15.43 -36.77 -28.21
C ILE A 606 -15.38 -36.13 -29.60
N SER A 607 -14.75 -34.95 -29.73
CA SER A 607 -14.64 -34.24 -31.02
C SER A 607 -13.77 -35.00 -32.02
N LEU A 608 -12.70 -35.63 -31.56
CA LEU A 608 -11.82 -36.47 -32.40
C LEU A 608 -12.57 -37.70 -32.92
N TRP A 609 -13.33 -38.39 -32.06
CA TRP A 609 -14.18 -39.53 -32.46
C TRP A 609 -15.25 -39.12 -33.48
N ALA A 610 -15.90 -37.98 -33.25
CA ALA A 610 -16.89 -37.43 -34.19
C ALA A 610 -16.26 -37.11 -35.55
N MET A 611 -15.10 -36.43 -35.57
CA MET A 611 -14.34 -36.10 -36.78
C MET A 611 -13.95 -37.35 -37.59
N LEU A 612 -13.44 -38.40 -36.92
CA LEU A 612 -13.07 -39.66 -37.56
C LEU A 612 -14.30 -40.36 -38.19
N LYS A 613 -15.44 -40.33 -37.51
CA LYS A 613 -16.66 -41.04 -37.96
C LYS A 613 -17.43 -40.31 -39.06
N TYR A 614 -17.38 -38.97 -39.13
CA TYR A 614 -18.21 -38.21 -40.08
C TYR A 614 -17.74 -38.24 -41.54
N ARG A 615 -16.49 -38.65 -41.81
CA ARG A 615 -15.86 -38.60 -43.14
C ARG A 615 -16.60 -39.32 -44.28
N GLY A 616 -17.58 -40.19 -43.99
CA GLY A 616 -18.36 -40.92 -44.99
C GLY A 616 -19.88 -40.67 -45.00
N MET A 617 -20.42 -39.78 -44.15
CA MET A 617 -21.87 -39.75 -43.85
C MET A 617 -22.76 -38.97 -44.84
N PHE A 618 -22.22 -38.09 -45.70
CA PHE A 618 -22.98 -37.20 -46.59
C PHE A 618 -22.48 -37.23 -48.03
N LYS A 619 -22.15 -38.42 -48.56
CA LYS A 619 -21.48 -38.53 -49.87
C LYS A 619 -22.41 -38.41 -51.08
N ASP A 620 -23.74 -38.27 -50.88
CA ASP A 620 -24.75 -38.55 -51.92
C ASP A 620 -25.95 -37.57 -51.96
N TRP A 621 -25.74 -36.31 -51.57
CA TRP A 621 -26.78 -35.26 -51.60
C TRP A 621 -26.32 -34.04 -52.40
N ASP A 622 -27.17 -33.48 -53.25
CA ASP A 622 -26.84 -32.30 -54.08
C ASP A 622 -27.47 -30.98 -53.54
N LYS A 623 -28.47 -31.07 -52.66
CA LYS A 623 -29.12 -29.94 -51.98
C LYS A 623 -29.35 -30.21 -50.50
N ASN A 624 -29.66 -29.17 -49.73
CA ASN A 624 -29.97 -29.25 -48.29
C ASN A 624 -31.33 -29.95 -48.06
N PRO A 625 -31.38 -31.19 -47.56
CA PRO A 625 -32.63 -31.97 -47.51
C PRO A 625 -33.65 -31.46 -46.50
N ALA A 626 -33.26 -30.51 -45.64
CA ALA A 626 -34.11 -29.96 -44.59
C ALA A 626 -34.64 -28.54 -44.91
N THR A 627 -34.46 -28.03 -46.14
CA THR A 627 -35.19 -26.86 -46.65
C THR A 627 -36.52 -27.32 -47.27
N ILE A 628 -37.50 -26.43 -47.44
CA ILE A 628 -38.79 -26.83 -48.03
C ILE A 628 -38.61 -27.18 -49.51
N LEU A 629 -37.68 -26.50 -50.20
CA LEU A 629 -37.27 -26.87 -51.55
C LEU A 629 -36.58 -28.24 -51.57
N GLY A 630 -35.61 -28.50 -50.69
CA GLY A 630 -34.89 -29.78 -50.61
C GLY A 630 -35.76 -30.97 -50.18
N LEU A 631 -36.81 -30.72 -49.39
CA LEU A 631 -37.86 -31.72 -49.10
C LEU A 631 -38.63 -32.09 -50.38
N MET A 632 -39.08 -31.08 -51.14
CA MET A 632 -39.74 -31.29 -52.44
C MET A 632 -38.82 -32.00 -53.45
N ASP A 633 -37.53 -31.64 -53.47
CA ASP A 633 -36.48 -32.26 -54.29
C ASP A 633 -36.27 -33.74 -53.91
N PHE A 634 -36.21 -34.05 -52.61
CA PHE A 634 -36.06 -35.42 -52.12
C PHE A 634 -37.25 -36.34 -52.43
N PHE A 635 -38.48 -35.80 -52.39
CA PHE A 635 -39.69 -36.57 -52.75
C PHE A 635 -40.01 -36.54 -54.26
N HIS A 636 -39.26 -35.80 -55.08
CA HIS A 636 -39.37 -35.87 -56.53
C HIS A 636 -38.79 -37.18 -57.07
N GLY A 637 -39.39 -37.72 -58.14
CA GLY A 637 -38.94 -38.94 -58.84
C GLY A 637 -39.06 -40.28 -58.09
N LYS A 638 -39.20 -40.29 -56.76
CA LYS A 638 -39.30 -41.53 -55.98
C LYS A 638 -40.75 -42.02 -55.88
N SER A 639 -41.00 -43.26 -56.33
CA SER A 639 -42.35 -43.84 -56.24
C SER A 639 -42.77 -44.05 -54.77
N LEU A 640 -44.09 -44.03 -54.58
CA LEU A 640 -44.78 -44.28 -53.31
C LEU A 640 -44.38 -45.65 -52.69
N ASP A 641 -44.06 -46.62 -53.54
CA ASP A 641 -43.68 -47.99 -53.19
C ASP A 641 -42.32 -48.08 -52.48
N SER A 642 -41.47 -47.05 -52.60
CA SER A 642 -40.14 -47.02 -51.97
C SER A 642 -40.18 -46.96 -50.44
N PHE A 643 -41.31 -46.53 -49.84
CA PHE A 643 -41.44 -46.32 -48.39
C PHE A 643 -42.83 -46.73 -47.85
N PRO A 644 -43.16 -48.03 -47.80
CA PRO A 644 -44.51 -48.49 -47.40
C PRO A 644 -44.91 -48.13 -45.96
N SER A 645 -43.95 -47.84 -45.07
CA SER A 645 -44.22 -47.35 -43.70
C SER A 645 -44.62 -45.87 -43.64
N LEU A 646 -44.32 -45.08 -44.68
CA LEU A 646 -44.80 -43.70 -44.80
C LEU A 646 -46.28 -43.68 -45.20
N SER A 647 -46.64 -44.39 -46.26
CA SER A 647 -47.99 -44.39 -46.84
C SER A 647 -49.06 -44.87 -45.85
N GLN A 648 -48.83 -45.99 -45.17
CA GLN A 648 -49.78 -46.60 -44.22
C GLN A 648 -50.28 -45.62 -43.14
N LYS A 649 -49.41 -44.74 -42.63
CA LYS A 649 -49.72 -43.78 -41.56
C LYS A 649 -50.05 -42.37 -42.08
N ARG A 650 -49.88 -42.08 -43.38
CA ARG A 650 -50.02 -40.71 -43.95
C ARG A 650 -51.38 -40.07 -43.66
N GLY A 651 -52.48 -40.83 -43.75
CA GLY A 651 -53.83 -40.33 -43.49
C GLY A 651 -54.07 -39.84 -42.05
N ALA A 652 -53.41 -40.47 -41.06
CA ALA A 652 -53.47 -40.01 -39.66
C ALA A 652 -52.64 -38.72 -39.47
N ARG A 653 -51.46 -38.65 -40.11
CA ARG A 653 -50.59 -37.48 -40.07
C ARG A 653 -51.22 -36.26 -40.76
N SER A 654 -51.95 -36.44 -41.86
CA SER A 654 -52.70 -35.33 -42.50
C SER A 654 -53.91 -34.88 -41.69
N LYS A 655 -54.54 -35.74 -40.88
CA LYS A 655 -55.56 -35.33 -39.89
C LYS A 655 -54.95 -34.50 -38.77
N LEU A 656 -53.80 -34.88 -38.23
CA LEU A 656 -53.04 -34.11 -37.23
C LEU A 656 -52.71 -32.69 -37.74
N TRP A 657 -52.16 -32.54 -38.95
CA TRP A 657 -51.91 -31.21 -39.55
C TRP A 657 -53.16 -30.32 -39.60
N ARG A 658 -54.35 -30.91 -39.81
CA ARG A 658 -55.65 -30.23 -39.93
C ARG A 658 -56.34 -29.93 -38.60
N GLN A 659 -56.12 -30.72 -37.55
CA GLN A 659 -56.85 -30.63 -36.27
C GLN A 659 -56.02 -30.05 -35.10
N PHE A 660 -54.69 -29.95 -35.22
CA PHE A 660 -53.82 -29.58 -34.11
C PHE A 660 -53.89 -28.08 -33.71
N GLN A 661 -53.97 -27.81 -32.40
CA GLN A 661 -54.19 -26.48 -31.79
C GLN A 661 -53.20 -26.12 -30.65
N GLU A 662 -52.13 -26.89 -30.44
CA GLU A 662 -51.13 -26.56 -29.41
C GLU A 662 -49.91 -25.83 -30.00
N SER A 663 -48.88 -25.60 -29.19
CA SER A 663 -47.65 -24.89 -29.57
C SER A 663 -46.41 -25.60 -29.02
N PRO A 664 -45.23 -25.50 -29.68
CA PRO A 664 -43.98 -26.03 -29.15
C PRO A 664 -43.68 -25.63 -27.70
N LEU A 665 -42.97 -26.52 -27.00
CA LEU A 665 -42.79 -26.53 -25.55
C LEU A 665 -42.34 -25.20 -24.88
N PRO A 666 -41.49 -24.33 -25.47
CA PRO A 666 -41.15 -23.04 -24.85
C PRO A 666 -42.18 -21.92 -25.08
N LEU A 667 -43.14 -22.09 -26.01
CA LEU A 667 -44.08 -21.06 -26.45
C LEU A 667 -45.45 -20.97 -25.72
N PRO A 668 -45.92 -21.90 -24.84
CA PRO A 668 -47.24 -21.79 -24.25
C PRO A 668 -47.29 -20.68 -23.19
N THR A 669 -48.44 -20.01 -23.08
CA THR A 669 -48.59 -18.80 -22.26
C THR A 669 -48.36 -19.02 -20.75
N TRP A 670 -48.57 -20.23 -20.23
CA TRP A 670 -48.31 -20.55 -18.83
C TRP A 670 -46.81 -20.58 -18.50
N LEU A 671 -45.98 -21.12 -19.42
CA LEU A 671 -44.53 -21.19 -19.22
C LEU A 671 -43.88 -19.82 -19.38
N ARG A 672 -44.38 -19.00 -20.32
CA ARG A 672 -44.03 -17.57 -20.43
C ARG A 672 -44.34 -16.80 -19.14
N LEU A 673 -45.49 -17.05 -18.51
CA LEU A 673 -45.86 -16.44 -17.24
C LEU A 673 -44.88 -16.81 -16.13
N ILE A 674 -44.59 -18.10 -15.94
CA ILE A 674 -43.60 -18.57 -14.96
C ILE A 674 -42.23 -17.92 -15.20
N PHE A 675 -41.79 -17.83 -16.46
CA PHE A 675 -40.54 -17.16 -16.82
C PHE A 675 -40.56 -15.66 -16.46
N THR A 676 -41.63 -14.92 -16.76
CA THR A 676 -41.71 -13.50 -16.38
C THR A 676 -41.70 -13.27 -14.87
N VAL A 677 -42.36 -14.14 -14.09
CA VAL A 677 -42.34 -14.09 -12.62
C VAL A 677 -40.94 -14.40 -12.08
N TYR A 678 -40.26 -15.39 -12.66
CA TYR A 678 -38.88 -15.74 -12.30
C TYR A 678 -37.88 -14.60 -12.56
N VAL A 679 -37.94 -13.98 -13.74
CA VAL A 679 -37.08 -12.82 -14.09
C VAL A 679 -37.37 -11.61 -13.18
N LEU A 680 -38.64 -11.34 -12.87
CA LEU A 680 -39.02 -10.30 -11.92
C LEU A 680 -38.46 -10.58 -10.50
N GLY A 681 -38.52 -11.84 -10.06
CA GLY A 681 -37.89 -12.29 -8.82
C GLY A 681 -36.39 -12.00 -8.78
N LEU A 682 -35.65 -12.35 -9.84
CA LEU A 682 -34.21 -12.06 -9.93
C LEU A 682 -33.90 -10.56 -9.90
N ILE A 683 -34.70 -9.73 -10.59
CA ILE A 683 -34.57 -8.26 -10.55
C ILE A 683 -34.73 -7.75 -9.11
N ILE A 684 -35.77 -8.18 -8.40
CA ILE A 684 -36.03 -7.78 -7.01
C ILE A 684 -34.90 -8.26 -6.08
N SER A 685 -34.46 -9.51 -6.20
CA SER A 685 -33.35 -10.05 -5.39
C SER A 685 -32.05 -9.27 -5.59
N LEU A 686 -31.66 -8.94 -6.82
CA LEU A 686 -30.44 -8.19 -7.10
C LEU A 686 -30.48 -6.76 -6.53
N ILE A 687 -31.66 -6.12 -6.53
CA ILE A 687 -31.85 -4.79 -5.93
C ILE A 687 -31.80 -4.86 -4.40
N ILE A 688 -32.39 -5.89 -3.78
CA ILE A 688 -32.34 -6.10 -2.32
C ILE A 688 -30.90 -6.36 -1.87
N ILE A 689 -30.16 -7.26 -2.51
CA ILE A 689 -28.77 -7.56 -2.13
C ILE A 689 -27.88 -6.32 -2.35
N LEU A 690 -28.10 -5.52 -3.41
CA LEU A 690 -27.36 -4.28 -3.62
C LEU A 690 -27.67 -3.23 -2.54
N LYS A 691 -28.93 -3.14 -2.09
CA LYS A 691 -29.34 -2.26 -0.99
C LYS A 691 -28.71 -2.70 0.34
N VAL A 692 -28.72 -4.00 0.64
CA VAL A 692 -28.05 -4.56 1.82
C VAL A 692 -26.55 -4.29 1.75
N SER A 693 -25.87 -4.61 0.64
CA SER A 693 -24.44 -4.39 0.46
C SER A 693 -23.98 -2.93 0.62
N LYS A 694 -24.89 -1.95 0.48
CA LYS A 694 -24.65 -0.52 0.71
C LYS A 694 -25.01 -0.01 2.11
N ILE A 695 -25.80 -0.77 2.87
CA ILE A 695 -26.21 -0.42 4.24
C ILE A 695 -25.32 -1.13 5.27
N SER A 696 -24.88 -2.36 4.97
CA SER A 696 -24.08 -3.19 5.88
C SER A 696 -22.60 -3.22 5.54
N ASP A 697 -22.13 -2.39 4.60
CA ASP A 697 -20.76 -2.38 4.04
C ASP A 697 -20.28 -3.77 3.59
N GLY A 698 -20.90 -4.26 2.51
CA GLY A 698 -20.73 -5.63 2.03
C GLY A 698 -21.71 -6.63 2.67
N VAL A 699 -21.93 -7.75 1.98
CA VAL A 699 -22.99 -8.73 2.28
C VAL A 699 -22.51 -9.78 3.28
N VAL A 700 -21.30 -10.32 3.10
CA VAL A 700 -20.75 -11.45 3.89
C VAL A 700 -19.27 -11.21 4.21
N THR A 701 -18.83 -11.66 5.39
CA THR A 701 -17.42 -11.72 5.81
C THR A 701 -16.76 -13.00 5.27
N LEU A 702 -15.59 -12.86 4.66
CA LEU A 702 -14.81 -13.98 4.16
C LEU A 702 -13.72 -14.33 5.17
N ALA A 703 -13.60 -15.61 5.54
CA ALA A 703 -12.43 -16.10 6.27
C ALA A 703 -11.26 -16.25 5.29
N GLU A 704 -10.03 -15.95 5.74
CA GLU A 704 -8.86 -15.94 4.87
C GLU A 704 -8.66 -17.25 4.10
N GLY A 705 -8.51 -17.14 2.78
CA GLY A 705 -8.34 -18.29 1.90
C GLY A 705 -9.61 -19.13 1.63
N THR A 706 -10.77 -18.82 2.20
CA THR A 706 -12.02 -19.55 1.90
C THR A 706 -12.73 -18.97 0.65
N PRO A 707 -12.85 -19.73 -0.46
CA PRO A 707 -13.57 -19.25 -1.64
C PRO A 707 -15.09 -19.32 -1.41
N SER A 708 -15.77 -18.19 -1.54
CA SER A 708 -17.23 -18.06 -1.34
C SER A 708 -18.05 -18.63 -2.51
N LEU A 709 -17.85 -19.92 -2.82
CA LEU A 709 -18.34 -20.62 -4.01
C LEU A 709 -19.86 -20.47 -4.24
N TRP A 710 -20.66 -20.38 -3.18
CA TRP A 710 -22.11 -20.19 -3.30
C TRP A 710 -22.51 -18.83 -3.87
N TRP A 711 -21.75 -17.77 -3.56
CA TRP A 711 -22.04 -16.40 -4.01
C TRP A 711 -21.68 -16.16 -5.48
N THR A 712 -20.80 -16.98 -6.06
CA THR A 712 -20.47 -16.98 -7.48
C THR A 712 -21.31 -17.99 -8.26
N VAL A 713 -21.46 -19.22 -7.77
CA VAL A 713 -22.23 -20.28 -8.45
C VAL A 713 -23.73 -19.97 -8.48
N GLY A 714 -24.32 -19.47 -7.39
CA GLY A 714 -25.75 -19.16 -7.32
C GLY A 714 -26.25 -18.24 -8.45
N PRO A 715 -25.66 -17.05 -8.65
CA PRO A 715 -26.00 -16.17 -9.76
C PRO A 715 -25.75 -16.78 -11.14
N THR A 716 -24.63 -17.48 -11.36
CA THR A 716 -24.35 -18.11 -12.67
C THR A 716 -25.41 -19.13 -13.05
N LEU A 717 -25.90 -19.94 -12.09
CA LEU A 717 -26.92 -20.96 -12.32
C LEU A 717 -28.29 -20.32 -12.59
N ALA A 718 -28.66 -19.28 -11.85
CA ALA A 718 -29.89 -18.53 -12.08
C ALA A 718 -29.91 -17.88 -13.47
N PHE A 719 -28.83 -17.22 -13.87
CA PHE A 719 -28.71 -16.61 -15.20
C PHE A 719 -28.61 -17.67 -16.31
N PHE A 720 -28.01 -18.82 -16.05
CA PHE A 720 -27.99 -19.94 -17.00
C PHE A 720 -29.41 -20.45 -17.32
N LEU A 721 -30.32 -20.50 -16.33
CA LEU A 721 -31.74 -20.82 -16.58
C LEU A 721 -32.42 -19.77 -17.47
N VAL A 722 -32.12 -18.47 -17.28
CA VAL A 722 -32.62 -17.39 -18.13
C VAL A 722 -32.10 -17.53 -19.58
N THR A 723 -30.81 -17.78 -19.75
CA THR A 723 -30.17 -18.01 -21.05
C THR A 723 -30.73 -19.26 -21.74
N LEU A 724 -31.00 -20.34 -20.99
CA LEU A 724 -31.54 -21.59 -21.52
C LEU A 724 -32.97 -21.42 -22.06
N TYR A 725 -33.86 -20.74 -21.32
CA TYR A 725 -35.23 -20.48 -21.77
C TYR A 725 -35.27 -19.56 -22.99
N THR A 726 -34.51 -18.47 -22.97
CA THR A 726 -34.47 -17.50 -24.08
C THR A 726 -33.86 -18.09 -25.35
N THR A 727 -32.80 -18.89 -25.25
CA THR A 727 -32.23 -19.63 -26.38
C THR A 727 -33.21 -20.67 -26.94
N SER A 728 -33.90 -21.42 -26.07
CA SER A 728 -34.91 -22.40 -26.51
C SER A 728 -36.08 -21.72 -27.24
N SER A 729 -36.49 -20.55 -26.78
CA SER A 729 -37.52 -19.72 -27.42
C SER A 729 -37.07 -19.21 -28.79
N ASP A 730 -35.84 -18.71 -28.93
CA ASP A 730 -35.25 -18.32 -30.23
C ASP A 730 -35.26 -19.47 -31.23
N THR A 731 -34.81 -20.67 -30.82
CA THR A 731 -34.82 -21.84 -31.70
C THR A 731 -36.23 -22.20 -32.17
N ALA A 732 -37.23 -22.24 -31.28
CA ALA A 732 -38.61 -22.58 -31.66
C ALA A 732 -39.27 -21.52 -32.56
N ILE A 733 -38.98 -20.23 -32.34
CA ILE A 733 -39.49 -19.12 -33.16
C ILE A 733 -38.84 -19.14 -34.56
N ARG A 734 -37.55 -19.44 -34.66
CA ARG A 734 -36.82 -19.51 -35.95
C ARG A 734 -37.14 -20.75 -36.77
N ASP A 735 -37.52 -21.84 -36.12
CA ASP A 735 -37.98 -23.09 -36.72
C ASP A 735 -39.38 -22.91 -37.35
N LEU A 736 -40.33 -22.31 -36.61
CA LEU A 736 -41.68 -21.99 -37.12
C LEU A 736 -41.74 -20.78 -38.08
N ALA A 737 -40.69 -19.95 -38.15
CA ALA A 737 -40.71 -18.70 -38.90
C ALA A 737 -41.03 -18.88 -40.40
N THR A 738 -40.51 -19.91 -41.05
CA THR A 738 -40.75 -20.20 -42.48
C THR A 738 -42.23 -20.55 -42.74
N TYR A 739 -42.82 -21.42 -41.91
CA TYR A 739 -44.24 -21.76 -41.96
C TYR A 739 -45.14 -20.56 -41.65
N SER A 740 -44.74 -19.69 -40.72
CA SER A 740 -45.43 -18.43 -40.42
C SER A 740 -45.40 -17.45 -41.61
N THR A 741 -44.28 -17.34 -42.33
CA THR A 741 -44.25 -16.55 -43.58
C THR A 741 -45.06 -17.18 -44.70
N LEU A 742 -45.03 -18.51 -44.87
CA LEU A 742 -45.74 -19.22 -45.93
C LEU A 742 -47.27 -19.20 -45.76
N SER A 743 -47.78 -19.13 -44.54
CA SER A 743 -49.22 -19.00 -44.32
C SER A 743 -49.69 -17.55 -44.58
N THR A 744 -48.96 -16.56 -44.06
CA THR A 744 -49.34 -15.15 -44.09
C THR A 744 -49.05 -14.42 -45.40
N ARG A 745 -48.18 -14.95 -46.27
CA ARG A 745 -47.91 -14.42 -47.62
C ARG A 745 -47.47 -15.52 -48.60
N SER A 746 -47.48 -15.20 -49.89
CA SER A 746 -46.76 -15.99 -50.89
C SER A 746 -45.24 -15.81 -50.76
N CYS A 747 -44.50 -16.89 -50.96
CA CYS A 747 -43.03 -16.93 -50.97
C CYS A 747 -42.51 -17.37 -52.35
N THR A 748 -41.29 -16.95 -52.66
CA THR A 748 -40.56 -17.26 -53.90
C THR A 748 -39.64 -18.47 -53.73
N ILE A 749 -39.19 -19.07 -54.84
CA ILE A 749 -38.30 -20.25 -54.82
C ILE A 749 -37.03 -20.03 -53.96
N ARG A 750 -36.43 -18.83 -54.05
CA ARG A 750 -35.24 -18.42 -53.26
C ARG A 750 -35.51 -18.25 -51.75
N GLU A 751 -36.78 -18.20 -51.33
CA GLU A 751 -37.17 -18.14 -49.91
C GLU A 751 -37.51 -19.53 -49.34
N LEU A 752 -37.91 -20.50 -50.17
CA LEU A 752 -38.17 -21.89 -49.76
C LEU A 752 -36.87 -22.69 -49.53
N ASP A 753 -35.78 -22.28 -50.16
CA ASP A 753 -34.45 -22.88 -50.00
C ASP A 753 -33.66 -22.33 -48.80
N VAL A 754 -34.17 -21.31 -48.11
CA VAL A 754 -33.43 -20.64 -47.02
C VAL A 754 -34.03 -20.94 -45.66
N SER A 755 -33.25 -21.59 -44.79
CA SER A 755 -33.66 -21.84 -43.40
C SER A 755 -33.02 -20.86 -42.40
N LEU A 756 -33.86 -20.06 -41.74
CA LEU A 756 -33.46 -19.17 -40.65
C LEU A 756 -32.91 -19.91 -39.42
N LEU A 757 -33.22 -21.20 -39.27
CA LEU A 757 -32.71 -22.04 -38.19
C LEU A 757 -31.22 -22.39 -38.35
N ASP A 758 -30.75 -22.63 -39.59
CA ASP A 758 -29.33 -22.93 -39.86
C ASP A 758 -28.43 -21.68 -39.80
N MET A 759 -28.96 -20.50 -40.10
CA MET A 759 -28.20 -19.25 -40.10
C MET A 759 -27.59 -18.91 -38.73
N LEU A 760 -26.30 -18.56 -38.71
CA LEU A 760 -25.64 -17.94 -37.55
C LEU A 760 -26.42 -16.70 -37.06
N GLY A 761 -26.46 -16.45 -35.76
CA GLY A 761 -27.42 -15.51 -35.15
C GLY A 761 -27.39 -14.09 -35.71
N LEU A 762 -26.20 -13.52 -35.95
CA LEU A 762 -26.06 -12.20 -36.59
C LEU A 762 -26.63 -12.18 -38.03
N ARG A 763 -26.45 -13.26 -38.79
CA ARG A 763 -27.01 -13.41 -40.14
C ARG A 763 -28.54 -13.58 -40.05
N ALA A 764 -29.03 -14.41 -39.13
CA ALA A 764 -30.46 -14.58 -38.89
C ALA A 764 -31.14 -13.26 -38.51
N LEU A 765 -30.51 -12.45 -37.65
CA LEU A 765 -30.98 -11.11 -37.26
C LEU A 765 -31.02 -10.14 -38.46
N TYR A 766 -29.96 -10.09 -39.26
CA TYR A 766 -29.92 -9.26 -40.48
C TYR A 766 -31.04 -9.63 -41.45
N TYR A 767 -31.21 -10.92 -41.78
CA TYR A 767 -32.25 -11.37 -42.70
C TYR A 767 -33.66 -11.22 -42.10
N SER A 768 -33.87 -11.46 -40.80
CA SER A 768 -35.19 -11.27 -40.17
C SER A 768 -35.60 -9.80 -40.13
N LEU A 769 -34.67 -8.87 -39.87
CA LEU A 769 -34.93 -7.43 -40.00
C LEU A 769 -35.21 -7.04 -41.46
N ARG A 770 -34.41 -7.53 -42.41
CA ARG A 770 -34.57 -7.25 -43.85
C ARG A 770 -35.89 -7.78 -44.41
N TRP A 771 -36.36 -8.92 -43.92
CA TRP A 771 -37.64 -9.55 -44.28
C TRP A 771 -38.82 -9.15 -43.37
N LYS A 772 -38.61 -8.21 -42.43
CA LYS A 772 -39.62 -7.70 -41.47
C LYS A 772 -40.26 -8.77 -40.57
N ILE A 773 -39.53 -9.84 -40.28
CA ILE A 773 -39.92 -10.92 -39.35
C ILE A 773 -39.50 -10.51 -37.92
N TYR A 774 -40.15 -9.48 -37.38
CA TYR A 774 -39.74 -8.85 -36.11
C TYR A 774 -39.76 -9.81 -34.90
N ALA A 775 -40.63 -10.82 -34.92
CA ALA A 775 -40.67 -11.88 -33.90
C ALA A 775 -39.34 -12.63 -33.78
N VAL A 776 -38.73 -12.98 -34.91
CA VAL A 776 -37.38 -13.58 -34.96
C VAL A 776 -36.32 -12.56 -34.55
N ALA A 777 -36.43 -11.31 -34.99
CA ALA A 777 -35.46 -10.27 -34.62
C ALA A 777 -35.41 -10.03 -33.10
N LEU A 778 -36.57 -9.89 -32.44
CA LEU A 778 -36.62 -9.72 -30.98
C LEU A 778 -36.12 -10.95 -30.23
N ALA A 779 -36.52 -12.16 -30.64
CA ALA A 779 -36.05 -13.40 -30.01
C ALA A 779 -34.51 -13.55 -30.14
N GLN A 780 -33.97 -13.23 -31.31
CA GLN A 780 -32.54 -13.34 -31.59
C GLN A 780 -31.72 -12.29 -30.83
N VAL A 781 -32.21 -11.04 -30.73
CA VAL A 781 -31.61 -9.97 -29.90
C VAL A 781 -31.67 -10.35 -28.42
N LEU A 782 -32.80 -10.87 -27.93
CA LEU A 782 -32.94 -11.29 -26.54
C LEU A 782 -32.01 -12.44 -26.18
N ALA A 783 -31.92 -13.48 -27.02
CA ALA A 783 -31.00 -14.59 -26.82
C ALA A 783 -29.53 -14.13 -26.85
N MET A 784 -29.17 -13.18 -27.73
CA MET A 784 -27.83 -12.58 -27.76
C MET A 784 -27.52 -11.76 -26.49
N ALA A 785 -28.47 -10.96 -25.99
CA ALA A 785 -28.28 -10.20 -24.75
C ALA A 785 -28.17 -11.12 -23.53
N CYS A 786 -29.07 -12.10 -23.40
CA CYS A 786 -29.07 -13.05 -22.28
C CYS A 786 -27.85 -14.00 -22.27
N ALA A 787 -27.18 -14.23 -23.41
CA ALA A 787 -25.94 -15.00 -23.44
C ALA A 787 -24.80 -14.38 -22.60
N PHE A 788 -24.78 -13.06 -22.42
CA PHE A 788 -23.77 -12.39 -21.60
C PHE A 788 -24.04 -12.45 -20.09
N LEU A 789 -25.27 -12.74 -19.64
CA LEU A 789 -25.63 -12.74 -18.21
C LEU A 789 -24.73 -13.65 -17.38
N VAL A 790 -24.48 -14.88 -17.86
CA VAL A 790 -23.63 -15.88 -17.16
C VAL A 790 -22.16 -15.41 -17.07
N SER A 791 -21.69 -14.62 -18.03
CA SER A 791 -20.36 -13.99 -17.97
C SER A 791 -20.34 -12.87 -16.92
N PHE A 792 -21.35 -12.01 -16.89
CA PHE A 792 -21.44 -10.90 -15.93
C PHE A 792 -21.64 -11.34 -14.47
N SER A 793 -22.19 -12.54 -14.20
CA SER A 793 -22.23 -13.08 -12.83
C SER A 793 -20.85 -13.20 -12.17
N SER A 794 -19.77 -13.32 -12.94
CA SER A 794 -18.39 -13.34 -12.41
C SER A 794 -17.88 -11.98 -11.88
N LEU A 795 -18.58 -10.88 -12.22
CA LEU A 795 -18.21 -9.50 -11.92
C LEU A 795 -19.22 -8.81 -10.99
N LEU A 796 -20.22 -9.56 -10.51
CA LEU A 796 -21.32 -9.05 -9.69
C LEU A 796 -20.90 -8.80 -8.23
N PHE A 797 -19.92 -9.57 -7.74
CA PHE A 797 -19.38 -9.46 -6.39
C PHE A 797 -17.84 -9.30 -6.42
N THR A 798 -17.31 -8.43 -5.54
CA THR A 798 -15.87 -8.16 -5.38
C THR A 798 -15.49 -8.23 -3.90
N SER A 799 -14.26 -8.61 -3.59
CA SER A 799 -13.74 -8.68 -2.22
C SER A 799 -13.00 -7.40 -1.86
N GLN A 800 -13.32 -6.80 -0.72
CA GLN A 800 -12.71 -5.55 -0.22
C GLN A 800 -12.39 -5.66 1.27
N ASN A 801 -11.27 -5.09 1.72
CA ASN A 801 -10.97 -4.94 3.15
C ASN A 801 -11.80 -3.77 3.68
N ILE A 802 -12.53 -3.97 4.78
CA ILE A 802 -13.40 -2.96 5.39
C ILE A 802 -13.09 -2.91 6.87
N SER A 803 -12.70 -1.73 7.37
CA SER A 803 -12.32 -1.49 8.76
C SER A 803 -13.45 -1.86 9.71
N ASN A 804 -13.17 -2.77 10.64
CA ASN A 804 -14.10 -3.20 11.67
C ASN A 804 -13.89 -2.38 12.94
N ASN A 805 -14.66 -1.30 13.06
CA ASN A 805 -14.61 -0.41 14.21
C ASN A 805 -15.43 -0.99 15.37
N SER A 806 -14.80 -1.32 16.50
CA SER A 806 -15.49 -1.74 17.72
C SER A 806 -15.16 -0.81 18.88
N ALA A 807 -16.19 -0.32 19.58
CA ALA A 807 -16.00 0.46 20.79
C ALA A 807 -15.32 -0.37 21.90
N ILE A 808 -14.46 0.27 22.67
CA ILE A 808 -13.74 -0.31 23.80
C ILE A 808 -13.53 0.75 24.88
N ASN A 809 -13.44 0.35 26.14
CA ASN A 809 -13.12 1.24 27.24
C ASN A 809 -11.63 1.19 27.58
N PHE A 810 -11.09 2.33 27.97
CA PHE A 810 -9.76 2.45 28.56
C PHE A 810 -9.89 2.87 30.02
N LYS A 811 -9.12 2.21 30.89
CA LYS A 811 -9.00 2.53 32.30
C LYS A 811 -7.78 3.41 32.52
N GLN A 812 -7.96 4.52 33.23
CA GLN A 812 -6.85 5.39 33.61
C GLN A 812 -6.10 4.81 34.82
N GLN A 813 -4.78 4.64 34.72
CA GLN A 813 -3.91 4.08 35.76
C GLN A 813 -3.05 5.12 36.49
N SER A 814 -2.95 6.36 36.00
CA SER A 814 -2.16 7.40 36.66
C SER A 814 -2.84 8.77 36.59
N TRP A 815 -2.43 9.67 37.46
CA TRP A 815 -2.91 11.06 37.53
C TRP A 815 -1.73 12.02 37.71
N PHE A 816 -2.01 13.31 37.94
CA PHE A 816 -0.98 14.34 38.07
C PHE A 816 -1.22 15.22 39.30
N GLY A 817 -0.22 15.27 40.19
CA GLY A 817 -0.27 15.96 41.48
C GLY A 817 1.13 16.36 41.99
N SER A 818 1.20 16.96 43.17
CA SER A 818 2.45 17.47 43.75
C SER A 818 3.07 16.47 44.72
N ARG A 819 4.34 16.09 44.52
CA ARG A 819 5.13 15.38 45.54
C ARG A 819 5.75 16.38 46.53
N PRO A 820 6.07 15.99 47.79
CA PRO A 820 6.76 16.88 48.72
C PRO A 820 8.14 17.25 48.18
N ARG A 821 8.58 18.51 48.38
CA ARG A 821 10.01 18.81 48.30
C ARG A 821 10.69 18.21 49.53
N VAL A 822 11.60 17.26 49.32
CA VAL A 822 12.57 16.84 50.34
C VAL A 822 13.34 18.09 50.77
N GLN A 823 13.43 18.36 52.08
CA GLN A 823 14.05 19.59 52.58
C GLN A 823 15.57 19.51 52.59
N ASP A 824 16.22 20.57 52.13
CA ASP A 824 17.68 20.74 52.03
C ASP A 824 18.35 20.92 53.41
N THR A 825 18.47 19.85 54.20
CA THR A 825 19.01 19.91 55.59
C THR A 825 20.37 19.24 55.81
N GLU A 826 20.92 18.50 54.84
CA GLU A 826 22.29 17.97 54.90
C GLU A 826 23.08 18.40 53.65
N ALA A 827 24.03 19.33 53.82
CA ALA A 827 24.89 19.81 52.75
C ALA A 827 25.80 18.68 52.21
N GLY A 828 25.72 18.42 50.90
CA GLY A 828 26.52 17.40 50.22
C GLY A 828 25.69 16.37 49.44
N LYS A 829 24.40 16.21 49.76
CA LYS A 829 23.48 15.39 48.95
C LYS A 829 23.09 16.13 47.68
N LEU A 830 23.21 15.45 46.54
CA LEU A 830 22.50 15.85 45.32
C LEU A 830 21.01 15.55 45.52
N ASN A 831 20.13 16.39 44.99
CA ASN A 831 18.69 16.18 45.15
C ASN A 831 18.15 15.27 44.04
N GLU A 832 17.22 14.37 44.37
CA GLU A 832 16.51 13.53 43.38
C GLU A 832 15.82 14.37 42.30
N SER A 833 15.25 15.51 42.67
CA SER A 833 14.72 16.51 41.71
C SER A 833 15.78 17.03 40.75
N MET A 834 17.03 17.19 41.20
CA MET A 834 18.15 17.63 40.36
C MET A 834 18.61 16.54 39.40
N ILE A 835 18.58 15.25 39.79
CA ILE A 835 18.81 14.13 38.87
C ILE A 835 17.79 14.15 37.73
N ASN A 836 16.51 14.24 38.09
CA ASN A 836 15.40 14.18 37.13
C ASN A 836 15.32 15.46 36.26
N ARG A 837 15.83 16.60 36.73
CA ARG A 837 16.10 17.77 35.89
C ARG A 837 17.18 17.50 34.85
N TYR A 838 18.35 16.97 35.27
CA TYR A 838 19.42 16.57 34.34
C TYR A 838 19.02 15.48 33.34
N ALA A 839 18.05 14.64 33.68
CA ALA A 839 17.46 13.69 32.74
C ALA A 839 16.76 14.42 31.57
N VAL A 840 15.83 15.35 31.87
CA VAL A 840 15.02 16.06 30.87
C VAL A 840 15.88 16.79 29.82
N GLY A 841 17.07 17.25 30.18
CA GLY A 841 18.01 17.86 29.23
C GLY A 841 18.41 16.98 28.04
N GLY A 842 18.36 15.65 28.19
CA GLY A 842 18.57 14.72 27.08
C GLY A 842 17.53 14.87 25.96
N LEU A 843 16.27 15.12 26.33
CA LEU A 843 15.14 15.17 25.40
C LEU A 843 15.20 16.39 24.46
N PHE A 844 15.79 17.51 24.91
CA PHE A 844 15.93 18.73 24.11
C PHE A 844 16.84 18.55 22.89
N VAL A 845 17.91 17.78 23.04
CA VAL A 845 18.81 17.44 21.93
C VAL A 845 18.22 16.31 21.11
N ALA A 846 17.66 15.28 21.77
CA ALA A 846 17.15 14.09 21.11
C ALA A 846 15.92 14.36 20.21
N GLU A 847 14.99 15.26 20.59
CA GLU A 847 13.83 15.60 19.74
C GLU A 847 14.22 16.02 18.32
N ARG A 848 15.35 16.71 18.18
CA ARG A 848 15.77 17.34 16.93
C ARG A 848 16.53 16.41 15.99
N ILE A 849 16.66 15.16 16.37
CA ILE A 849 17.23 14.10 15.56
C ILE A 849 16.10 13.41 14.79
N THR A 850 16.36 13.11 13.53
CA THR A 850 15.37 12.54 12.62
C THR A 850 14.85 11.20 13.15
N ASN A 851 13.53 11.13 13.39
CA ASN A 851 12.78 9.97 13.92
C ASN A 851 12.95 9.68 15.43
N PHE A 852 13.08 10.72 16.26
CA PHE A 852 12.92 10.58 17.72
C PHE A 852 11.52 10.03 18.10
N THR A 853 11.49 9.01 18.97
CA THR A 853 10.24 8.44 19.53
C THR A 853 10.08 8.83 20.99
N TRP A 854 8.90 9.30 21.36
CA TRP A 854 8.60 9.76 22.72
C TRP A 854 8.29 8.59 23.65
N SER A 855 8.58 8.78 24.94
CA SER A 855 8.24 7.83 26.01
C SER A 855 6.72 7.54 26.07
N ALA A 856 6.35 6.37 26.58
CA ALA A 856 4.95 5.95 26.66
C ALA A 856 4.08 7.01 27.37
N PHE A 857 2.92 7.29 26.78
CA PHE A 857 1.97 8.32 27.23
C PHE A 857 2.54 9.75 27.25
N THR A 858 3.49 10.08 26.37
CA THR A 858 3.92 11.47 26.12
C THR A 858 4.05 11.78 24.62
N TYR A 859 3.91 13.05 24.25
CA TYR A 859 4.24 13.55 22.92
C TYR A 859 4.60 15.04 22.99
N ARG A 860 5.87 15.39 22.83
CA ARG A 860 6.39 16.76 23.04
C ARG A 860 6.00 17.31 24.42
N ASP A 861 5.23 18.39 24.43
CA ASP A 861 4.73 19.07 25.62
C ASP A 861 3.32 18.62 26.05
N LEU A 862 2.73 17.63 25.36
CA LEU A 862 1.51 16.95 25.77
C LEU A 862 1.87 15.73 26.63
N ILE A 863 1.45 15.74 27.89
CA ILE A 863 1.52 14.58 28.79
C ILE A 863 0.15 13.91 28.87
N PHE A 864 0.08 12.60 28.70
CA PHE A 864 -1.13 11.80 28.93
C PHE A 864 -1.00 11.03 30.24
N PRO A 865 -2.09 10.64 30.91
CA PRO A 865 -2.02 9.63 31.95
C PRO A 865 -1.71 8.24 31.36
N ARG A 866 -1.23 7.29 32.18
CA ARG A 866 -1.14 5.88 31.80
C ARG A 866 -2.56 5.33 31.54
N LEU A 867 -2.74 4.64 30.42
CA LEU A 867 -4.01 4.03 30.01
C LEU A 867 -3.84 2.52 29.82
N GLU A 868 -4.78 1.75 30.35
CA GLU A 868 -4.91 0.31 30.17
C GLU A 868 -6.18 -0.01 29.38
N VAL A 869 -6.16 -1.10 28.60
CA VAL A 869 -7.34 -1.59 27.87
C VAL A 869 -8.18 -2.45 28.79
N ASP A 870 -9.46 -2.11 28.98
CA ASP A 870 -10.41 -2.76 29.92
C ASP A 870 -10.83 -4.20 29.50
N VAL A 871 -10.09 -4.84 28.59
CA VAL A 871 -10.39 -6.16 28.01
C VAL A 871 -9.11 -7.02 27.98
N PRO A 872 -8.85 -7.83 29.02
CA PRO A 872 -7.78 -8.82 29.00
C PRO A 872 -8.06 -9.95 28.00
N ASN A 873 -7.01 -10.68 27.61
CA ASN A 873 -7.05 -11.85 26.72
C ASN A 873 -7.65 -11.62 25.31
N ARG A 874 -7.06 -10.68 24.57
CA ARG A 874 -7.02 -10.75 23.10
C ARG A 874 -5.62 -10.43 22.60
N ASP A 875 -5.09 -11.23 21.68
CA ASP A 875 -3.77 -11.02 21.08
C ASP A 875 -3.79 -9.83 20.12
N TRP A 876 -3.59 -8.63 20.67
CA TRP A 876 -3.50 -7.38 19.91
C TRP A 876 -2.20 -7.35 19.08
N ASN A 877 -2.34 -7.68 17.79
CA ASN A 877 -1.23 -7.72 16.84
C ASN A 877 -1.09 -6.34 16.14
N SER A 878 0.09 -6.04 15.57
CA SER A 878 0.54 -4.68 15.19
C SER A 878 -0.34 -3.92 14.19
N ASN A 879 -1.14 -4.61 13.36
CA ASN A 879 -2.07 -3.97 12.42
C ASN A 879 -3.39 -3.49 13.06
N VAL A 880 -3.53 -3.56 14.39
CA VAL A 880 -4.67 -3.00 15.14
C VAL A 880 -4.31 -1.61 15.64
N THR A 881 -5.10 -0.60 15.27
CA THR A 881 -4.95 0.76 15.78
C THR A 881 -6.11 1.11 16.72
N PHE A 882 -5.80 1.91 17.74
CA PHE A 882 -6.75 2.42 18.71
C PHE A 882 -6.92 3.93 18.52
N GLU A 883 -8.16 4.42 18.58
CA GLU A 883 -8.52 5.83 18.46
C GLU A 883 -9.44 6.24 19.62
N LEU A 884 -9.05 7.25 20.41
CA LEU A 884 -9.87 7.81 21.49
C LEU A 884 -9.66 9.33 21.64
N GLU A 885 -10.48 9.97 22.47
CA GLU A 885 -10.26 11.33 22.99
C GLU A 885 -9.77 11.20 24.44
N ALA A 886 -8.54 11.65 24.73
CA ALA A 886 -7.91 11.54 26.05
C ALA A 886 -7.53 12.92 26.59
N PRO A 887 -7.59 13.14 27.93
CA PRO A 887 -7.12 14.39 28.52
C PRO A 887 -5.59 14.46 28.46
N ALA A 888 -5.07 15.43 27.72
CA ALA A 888 -3.65 15.78 27.74
C ALA A 888 -3.43 16.97 28.70
N ILE A 889 -2.41 16.91 29.53
CA ILE A 889 -1.95 18.06 30.32
C ILE A 889 -0.84 18.77 29.55
N LYS A 890 -0.91 20.10 29.50
CA LYS A 890 0.07 20.99 28.88
C LYS A 890 0.21 22.28 29.69
N LEU A 891 1.42 22.84 29.74
CA LEU A 891 1.65 24.17 30.29
C LEU A 891 1.34 25.21 29.19
N THR A 892 0.31 26.02 29.40
CA THR A 892 -0.08 27.11 28.50
C THR A 892 0.47 28.44 29.03
N SER A 893 0.64 29.43 28.14
CA SER A 893 1.19 30.73 28.49
C SER A 893 0.44 31.89 27.82
N GLU A 894 -0.09 32.80 28.63
CA GLU A 894 -0.64 34.07 28.15
C GLU A 894 0.45 35.14 28.24
N CYS A 895 0.85 35.71 27.10
CA CYS A 895 1.97 36.67 27.04
C CYS A 895 1.51 38.05 26.55
N THR A 896 2.07 39.11 27.17
CA THR A 896 1.77 40.51 26.87
C THR A 896 3.08 41.30 26.66
N PRO A 897 3.14 42.21 25.66
CA PRO A 897 4.31 43.06 25.45
C PRO A 897 4.33 44.21 26.46
N PHE A 898 5.54 44.63 26.86
CA PHE A 898 5.78 45.75 27.78
C PHE A 898 6.45 46.92 27.06
N SER A 899 6.16 48.17 27.48
CA SER A 899 6.79 49.36 26.84
C SER A 899 8.28 49.46 27.16
N LYS A 900 9.06 49.98 26.20
CA LYS A 900 10.51 50.20 26.31
C LYS A 900 10.89 51.03 27.55
N ASP A 901 10.00 51.90 28.01
CA ASP A 901 10.20 52.80 29.17
C ASP A 901 10.10 52.08 30.53
N THR A 902 9.61 50.83 30.57
CA THR A 902 9.38 50.09 31.83
C THR A 902 10.58 49.28 32.33
N VAL A 903 11.66 49.25 31.55
CA VAL A 903 12.90 48.54 31.84
C VAL A 903 14.10 49.45 31.56
N THR A 904 14.98 49.65 32.53
CA THR A 904 16.22 50.43 32.31
C THR A 904 17.46 49.61 32.61
N PHE A 905 18.32 49.43 31.60
CA PHE A 905 19.61 48.76 31.73
C PHE A 905 20.69 49.76 32.17
N LYS A 906 21.47 49.41 33.18
CA LYS A 906 22.53 50.23 33.78
C LYS A 906 23.82 49.41 33.85
N PRO A 907 25.01 49.98 33.53
CA PRO A 907 26.27 49.27 33.69
C PRO A 907 26.58 49.07 35.17
N PHE A 908 26.76 47.80 35.59
CA PHE A 908 27.09 47.40 36.95
C PHE A 908 28.62 47.31 37.16
N TRP A 909 29.35 46.71 36.21
CA TRP A 909 30.83 46.64 36.19
C TRP A 909 31.37 46.77 34.75
N LYS A 910 32.67 47.12 34.64
CA LYS A 910 33.39 47.19 33.37
C LYS A 910 34.66 46.34 33.41
N VAL A 911 34.85 45.54 32.36
CA VAL A 911 36.04 44.70 32.10
C VAL A 911 36.69 45.23 30.81
N PRO A 912 38.02 45.08 30.56
CA PRO A 912 38.66 45.72 29.40
C PRO A 912 38.08 45.44 28.01
N SER A 913 37.29 44.36 27.87
CA SER A 913 36.60 43.96 26.64
C SER A 913 35.07 43.86 26.78
N MET A 914 34.48 44.36 27.88
CA MET A 914 33.11 43.98 28.27
C MET A 914 32.41 44.91 29.26
N TYR A 915 31.08 44.85 29.27
CA TYR A 915 30.23 45.45 30.31
C TYR A 915 29.35 44.40 30.97
N LEU A 916 29.20 44.53 32.29
CA LEU A 916 28.15 43.88 33.07
C LEU A 916 26.95 44.80 33.19
N LEU A 917 25.74 44.30 32.95
CA LEU A 917 24.49 45.08 33.05
C LEU A 917 23.68 44.64 34.27
N ALA A 918 22.98 45.60 34.88
CA ALA A 918 21.86 45.40 35.79
C ALA A 918 20.60 46.03 35.18
N GLY A 919 19.41 45.53 35.50
CA GLY A 919 18.14 46.02 34.98
C GLY A 919 17.14 46.34 36.08
N ASP A 920 16.64 47.57 36.10
CA ASP A 920 15.48 47.94 36.90
C ASP A 920 14.21 47.64 36.10
N VAL A 921 13.30 46.86 36.67
CA VAL A 921 12.06 46.40 36.03
C VAL A 921 10.85 46.73 36.90
N ILE A 922 9.83 47.37 36.30
CA ILE A 922 8.56 47.62 36.98
C ILE A 922 7.67 46.37 36.93
N TYR A 923 7.23 45.90 38.09
CA TYR A 923 6.47 44.67 38.27
C TYR A 923 5.11 44.92 38.92
N PRO A 924 4.02 45.05 38.14
CA PRO A 924 2.66 44.85 38.63
C PRO A 924 2.39 43.37 38.98
N CYS A 925 1.96 43.10 40.22
CA CYS A 925 1.21 41.88 40.55
C CYS A 925 -0.25 42.02 40.06
N PRO A 926 -0.99 40.93 39.80
CA PRO A 926 -2.42 41.01 39.45
C PRO A 926 -3.32 41.55 40.59
N ASN A 927 -2.82 41.65 41.82
CA ASN A 927 -3.48 42.36 42.92
C ASN A 927 -3.44 43.90 42.77
N GLY A 928 -2.89 44.43 41.67
CA GLY A 928 -2.78 45.87 41.38
C GLY A 928 -1.55 46.56 41.98
N THR A 929 -0.81 45.90 42.87
CA THR A 929 0.40 46.43 43.50
C THR A 929 1.59 46.40 42.54
N THR A 930 2.33 47.50 42.42
CA THR A 930 3.57 47.60 41.65
C THR A 930 4.82 47.62 42.54
N PHE A 931 5.82 46.83 42.17
CA PHE A 931 7.16 46.83 42.77
C PHE A 931 8.19 47.24 41.71
N ASN A 932 9.22 48.02 42.07
CA ASN A 932 10.39 48.20 41.22
C ASN A 932 11.47 47.21 41.67
N VAL A 933 11.95 46.37 40.75
CA VAL A 933 12.92 45.31 41.05
C VAL A 933 14.21 45.58 40.28
N SER A 934 15.22 46.08 41.00
CA SER A 934 16.61 46.09 40.53
C SER A 934 17.12 44.66 40.53
N SER A 935 17.32 44.08 39.36
CA SER A 935 17.76 42.70 39.17
C SER A 935 19.02 42.64 38.32
N VAL A 936 19.87 41.63 38.55
CA VAL A 936 20.94 41.30 37.61
C VAL A 936 20.31 40.39 36.54
N PRO A 937 20.21 40.80 35.26
CA PRO A 937 19.70 39.96 34.20
C PRO A 937 20.55 38.70 34.04
N SER A 938 19.90 37.62 33.61
CA SER A 938 20.53 36.35 33.21
C SER A 938 21.72 36.54 32.25
N THR A 939 21.61 37.44 31.27
CA THR A 939 22.75 37.80 30.40
C THR A 939 23.53 38.97 30.97
N GLN A 940 24.58 38.65 31.70
CA GLN A 940 25.46 39.62 32.36
C GLN A 940 26.54 40.22 31.45
N TYR A 941 26.54 39.92 30.16
CA TYR A 941 27.80 39.89 29.41
C TYR A 941 27.64 40.35 27.96
N TYR A 942 27.91 41.63 27.74
CA TYR A 942 27.66 42.28 26.46
C TYR A 942 28.88 42.24 25.52
N LYS A 943 28.76 41.47 24.43
CA LYS A 943 29.74 41.35 23.34
C LYS A 943 28.97 41.06 22.04
N ASN A 944 29.46 41.52 20.88
CA ASN A 944 28.82 41.38 19.55
C ASN A 944 27.44 42.03 19.33
N GLY A 945 26.79 42.56 20.37
CA GLY A 945 25.72 43.58 20.24
C GLY A 945 24.27 43.10 20.35
N TYR A 946 24.04 41.78 20.36
CA TYR A 946 22.73 41.16 20.55
C TYR A 946 22.60 40.58 21.96
N MET A 947 21.39 40.47 22.51
CA MET A 947 21.15 39.67 23.72
C MET A 947 19.73 39.11 23.85
N ILE A 948 19.56 38.08 24.68
CA ILE A 948 18.27 37.43 25.00
C ILE A 948 18.32 36.77 26.39
N GLY A 949 17.29 36.95 27.22
CA GLY A 949 17.21 36.25 28.51
C GLY A 949 15.96 36.57 29.35
N GLU A 950 16.00 36.10 30.60
CA GLU A 950 14.97 36.30 31.63
C GLU A 950 15.39 37.37 32.66
N PHE A 951 14.45 38.19 33.12
CA PHE A 951 14.58 38.94 34.37
C PHE A 951 14.13 38.09 35.57
N PRO A 952 15.01 37.80 36.55
CA PRO A 952 14.67 36.98 37.70
C PRO A 952 13.76 37.75 38.66
N VAL A 953 12.61 37.18 39.00
CA VAL A 953 11.67 37.76 39.97
C VAL A 953 11.63 36.87 41.22
N PRO A 954 11.96 37.40 42.42
CA PRO A 954 11.78 36.67 43.67
C PRO A 954 10.33 36.22 43.87
N PRO A 955 10.05 34.91 44.06
CA PRO A 955 8.68 34.40 44.23
C PRO A 955 7.91 35.01 45.41
N THR A 956 8.62 35.61 46.36
CA THR A 956 8.08 36.28 47.55
C THR A 956 7.40 37.63 47.27
N LEU A 957 7.61 38.25 46.10
CA LEU A 957 7.05 39.57 45.78
C LEU A 957 5.56 39.51 45.39
N CYS A 958 5.13 38.44 44.72
CA CYS A 958 3.72 38.19 44.39
C CYS A 958 3.43 36.69 44.65
N PRO A 959 3.09 36.29 45.89
CA PRO A 959 2.97 34.88 46.25
C PRO A 959 1.69 34.24 45.69
N THR A 960 1.83 33.30 44.75
CA THR A 960 0.74 32.46 44.22
C THR A 960 1.23 31.09 43.77
N ASP A 961 0.65 30.03 44.33
CA ASP A 961 1.08 28.65 44.06
C ASP A 961 0.55 28.05 42.75
N ARG A 962 -0.42 28.70 42.10
CA ARG A 962 -1.17 28.17 40.93
C ARG A 962 -0.66 28.62 39.56
N TRP A 963 0.14 29.67 39.47
CA TRP A 963 0.59 30.24 38.20
C TRP A 963 1.98 30.88 38.36
N MET A 964 2.71 31.02 37.24
CA MET A 964 4.06 31.57 37.26
C MET A 964 4.23 32.63 36.19
N ILE A 965 4.64 33.84 36.58
CA ILE A 965 5.02 34.88 35.65
C ILE A 965 6.53 34.85 35.38
N LYS A 966 6.91 34.96 34.11
CA LYS A 966 8.27 35.26 33.64
C LYS A 966 8.26 36.54 32.83
N THR A 967 9.33 37.33 32.90
CA THR A 967 9.55 38.46 31.99
C THR A 967 10.80 38.19 31.16
N TRP A 968 10.60 37.98 29.87
CA TRP A 968 11.64 37.74 28.87
C TRP A 968 12.01 39.06 28.18
N TYR A 969 13.26 39.18 27.74
CA TYR A 969 13.74 40.28 26.90
C TYR A 969 14.65 39.75 25.78
N TRP A 970 14.68 40.46 24.66
CA TRP A 970 15.72 40.31 23.64
C TRP A 970 15.91 41.61 22.87
N GLY A 971 17.05 41.78 22.21
CA GLY A 971 17.31 42.99 21.45
C GLY A 971 18.70 43.09 20.83
N LYS A 972 18.96 44.26 20.26
CA LYS A 972 20.22 44.69 19.67
C LYS A 972 20.56 46.11 20.15
N GLY A 973 21.84 46.36 20.42
CA GLY A 973 22.35 47.68 20.79
C GLY A 973 23.71 48.02 20.20
N GLY A 974 24.30 49.12 20.70
CA GLY A 974 25.61 49.61 20.29
C GLY A 974 26.78 48.90 20.99
N ALA A 975 27.77 48.43 20.23
CA ALA A 975 28.91 47.62 20.71
C ALA A 975 29.83 48.25 21.79
N GLN A 976 29.60 49.49 22.23
CA GLN A 976 30.41 50.20 23.23
C GLN A 976 29.63 50.86 24.39
N GLN A 977 28.30 50.99 24.27
CA GLN A 977 27.39 51.55 25.28
C GLN A 977 25.98 50.95 25.10
N PRO A 978 25.20 50.71 26.17
CA PRO A 978 23.90 50.03 26.11
C PRO A 978 22.76 50.96 25.62
N ASP A 979 22.95 51.61 24.48
CA ASP A 979 21.86 52.22 23.71
C ASP A 979 21.26 51.16 22.77
N TRP A 980 19.94 51.15 22.64
CA TRP A 980 19.17 50.02 22.10
C TRP A 980 18.53 50.36 20.76
N ASP A 981 19.21 49.97 19.67
CA ASP A 981 18.66 49.90 18.30
C ASP A 981 17.29 49.20 18.31
N TYR A 982 17.21 48.06 19.01
CA TYR A 982 15.99 47.29 19.20
C TYR A 982 15.96 46.64 20.58
N LEU A 983 14.79 46.65 21.23
CA LEU A 983 14.56 45.96 22.50
C LEU A 983 13.08 45.57 22.57
N ALA A 984 12.82 44.27 22.73
CA ALA A 984 11.54 43.68 23.03
C ALA A 984 11.53 43.20 24.49
N VAL A 985 10.40 43.39 25.18
CA VAL A 985 10.17 42.88 26.54
C VAL A 985 8.77 42.28 26.59
N TRP A 986 8.68 41.02 26.99
CA TRP A 986 7.44 40.24 26.98
C TRP A 986 7.23 39.56 28.33
N ARG A 987 6.05 39.74 28.91
CA ARG A 987 5.66 39.10 30.18
C ARG A 987 4.67 37.99 29.93
N CYS A 988 5.03 36.77 30.33
CA CYS A 988 4.25 35.55 30.14
C CYS A 988 3.76 35.01 31.48
N ASN A 989 2.47 34.73 31.59
CA ASN A 989 1.84 34.03 32.70
C ASN A 989 1.60 32.55 32.31
N TYR A 990 2.29 31.63 32.98
CA TYR A 990 2.23 30.20 32.71
C TYR A 990 1.25 29.49 33.65
N THR A 991 0.37 28.66 33.09
CA THR A 991 -0.66 27.91 33.83
C THR A 991 -0.79 26.49 33.26
N TRP A 992 -1.20 25.52 34.09
CA TRP A 992 -1.50 24.18 33.59
C TRP A 992 -2.92 24.09 33.04
N SER A 993 -3.06 23.54 31.83
CA SER A 993 -4.35 23.29 31.18
C SER A 993 -4.51 21.81 30.83
N GLU A 994 -5.74 21.32 31.01
CA GLU A 994 -6.22 20.03 30.50
C GLU A 994 -6.87 20.26 29.12
N ILE A 995 -6.42 19.52 28.11
CA ILE A 995 -6.80 19.70 26.72
C ILE A 995 -7.28 18.35 26.15
N PRO A 996 -8.58 18.20 25.84
CA PRO A 996 -9.10 17.01 25.17
C PRO A 996 -8.36 16.80 23.84
N THR A 997 -7.73 15.64 23.70
CA THR A 997 -6.80 15.37 22.60
C THR A 997 -7.18 14.08 21.90
N LYS A 998 -7.45 14.17 20.59
CA LYS A 998 -7.67 12.99 19.77
C LYS A 998 -6.35 12.25 19.60
N LEU A 999 -6.30 11.04 20.14
CA LEU A 999 -5.11 10.22 20.27
C LEU A 999 -5.27 8.95 19.45
N HIS A 1000 -4.25 8.66 18.64
CA HIS A 1000 -4.09 7.37 17.98
C HIS A 1000 -2.96 6.59 18.67
N MET A 1001 -3.16 5.29 18.88
CA MET A 1001 -2.19 4.40 19.55
C MET A 1001 -2.10 3.06 18.82
N ARG A 1002 -0.97 2.37 18.98
CA ARG A 1002 -0.76 0.99 18.50
C ARG A 1002 -0.28 0.09 19.63
N TRP A 1003 -0.49 -1.21 19.46
CA TRP A 1003 0.06 -2.21 20.36
C TRP A 1003 1.48 -2.59 19.92
N THR A 1004 2.40 -2.65 20.87
CA THR A 1004 3.82 -3.02 20.68
C THR A 1004 4.21 -4.13 21.65
N ALA A 1005 5.42 -4.70 21.51
CA ALA A 1005 5.94 -5.66 22.48
C ALA A 1005 6.04 -5.09 23.91
N ASN A 1006 6.20 -3.77 24.03
CA ASN A 1006 6.29 -3.05 25.31
C ASN A 1006 4.93 -2.48 25.76
N GLY A 1007 3.82 -2.94 25.16
CA GLY A 1007 2.46 -2.47 25.44
C GLY A 1007 1.98 -1.35 24.53
N LEU A 1008 1.13 -0.47 25.08
CA LEU A 1008 0.38 0.54 24.33
C LEU A 1008 1.20 1.83 24.13
N GLN A 1009 1.47 2.22 22.89
CA GLN A 1009 2.26 3.42 22.55
C GLN A 1009 1.51 4.36 21.60
N VAL A 1010 1.81 5.66 21.69
CA VAL A 1010 1.27 6.71 20.81
C VAL A 1010 1.72 6.49 19.37
N ASP A 1011 0.82 6.63 18.41
CA ASP A 1011 1.13 6.50 16.99
C ASP A 1011 1.83 7.75 16.45
N HIS A 1012 3.17 7.73 16.43
CA HIS A 1012 3.98 8.84 15.92
C HIS A 1012 3.76 9.13 14.42
N GLN A 1013 3.20 8.19 13.63
CA GLN A 1013 2.87 8.42 12.21
C GLN A 1013 1.56 9.19 12.02
N ASN A 1014 0.71 9.26 13.05
CA ASN A 1014 -0.55 10.00 13.05
C ASN A 1014 -0.68 10.80 14.36
N PRO A 1015 0.06 11.92 14.48
CA PRO A 1015 0.35 12.55 15.76
C PRO A 1015 -0.92 13.09 16.47
N PRO A 1016 -0.87 13.21 17.82
CA PRO A 1016 -2.02 13.64 18.61
C PRO A 1016 -2.56 15.01 18.19
N LYS A 1017 -3.89 15.15 18.19
CA LYS A 1017 -4.60 16.37 17.74
C LYS A 1017 -5.34 17.00 18.93
N PRO A 1018 -4.72 17.94 19.64
CA PRO A 1018 -5.33 18.64 20.78
C PRO A 1018 -6.43 19.62 20.33
N ASP A 1019 -7.58 19.56 20.99
CA ASP A 1019 -8.69 20.48 20.79
C ASP A 1019 -8.62 21.65 21.79
N TYR A 1020 -7.80 22.65 21.45
CA TYR A 1020 -7.64 23.86 22.25
C TYR A 1020 -8.95 24.62 22.49
N SER A 1021 -10.02 24.39 21.70
CA SER A 1021 -11.33 25.04 21.92
C SER A 1021 -12.08 24.48 23.13
N LYS A 1022 -11.75 23.26 23.58
CA LYS A 1022 -12.27 22.62 24.78
C LYS A 1022 -11.30 22.66 25.97
N ALA A 1023 -10.19 23.39 25.88
CA ALA A 1023 -9.19 23.46 26.93
C ALA A 1023 -9.78 24.03 28.25
N LYS A 1024 -9.35 23.47 29.37
CA LYS A 1024 -9.78 23.86 30.72
C LYS A 1024 -8.56 24.11 31.61
N PRO A 1025 -8.65 25.00 32.62
CA PRO A 1025 -7.62 25.05 33.67
C PRO A 1025 -7.57 23.71 34.41
N LEU A 1026 -6.37 23.24 34.74
CA LEU A 1026 -6.19 21.99 35.48
C LEU A 1026 -6.79 22.09 36.89
N HIS A 1027 -7.56 21.08 37.32
CA HIS A 1027 -8.22 21.09 38.63
C HIS A 1027 -7.25 20.83 39.79
N SER A 1028 -6.21 19.99 39.60
CA SER A 1028 -5.21 19.77 40.63
C SER A 1028 -4.25 20.96 40.74
N THR A 1029 -3.89 21.33 41.97
CA THR A 1029 -2.96 22.43 42.24
C THR A 1029 -1.50 21.98 42.05
N LEU A 1030 -1.18 21.60 40.81
CA LEU A 1030 0.16 21.32 40.33
C LEU A 1030 0.92 22.66 40.14
N PRO A 1031 2.01 22.93 40.88
CA PRO A 1031 2.78 24.14 40.68
C PRO A 1031 3.47 24.14 39.30
N ALA A 1032 3.52 25.29 38.64
CA ALA A 1032 4.38 25.46 37.48
C ALA A 1032 5.86 25.35 37.92
N PRO A 1033 6.73 24.62 37.18
CA PRO A 1033 8.11 24.42 37.61
C PRO A 1033 8.96 25.68 37.40
N SER A 1034 9.75 26.03 38.41
CA SER A 1034 10.70 27.15 38.35
C SER A 1034 12.10 26.67 37.97
N PHE A 1035 12.67 27.36 36.99
CA PHE A 1035 14.07 27.26 36.58
C PHE A 1035 14.74 28.60 36.91
N PRO A 1036 15.36 28.76 38.09
CA PRO A 1036 16.11 29.98 38.43
C PRO A 1036 17.38 30.08 37.57
N GLN A 1037 17.93 31.29 37.42
CA GLN A 1037 19.04 31.56 36.50
C GLN A 1037 20.36 30.82 36.80
N TRP A 1038 20.54 30.30 38.02
CA TRP A 1038 21.67 29.45 38.40
C TRP A 1038 21.40 27.95 38.17
N ASP A 1039 20.14 27.56 37.94
CA ASP A 1039 19.78 26.17 37.67
C ASP A 1039 19.88 25.87 36.17
N ARG A 1040 21.07 25.42 35.78
CA ARG A 1040 21.34 24.89 34.45
C ARG A 1040 20.91 23.44 34.26
N SER A 1041 20.43 22.74 35.29
CA SER A 1041 20.36 21.26 35.25
C SER A 1041 19.49 20.69 34.13
N ILE A 1042 18.41 21.39 33.71
CA ILE A 1042 17.55 20.95 32.60
C ILE A 1042 18.13 21.30 31.22
N TRP A 1043 18.99 22.31 31.11
CA TRP A 1043 19.31 22.92 29.83
C TRP A 1043 20.61 22.31 29.26
N PRO A 1044 20.60 21.82 28.01
CA PRO A 1044 21.75 21.11 27.47
C PRO A 1044 22.90 22.08 27.16
N ASP A 1045 24.11 21.73 27.60
CA ASP A 1045 25.35 22.40 27.22
C ASP A 1045 25.71 22.04 25.76
N VAL A 1046 25.28 22.90 24.84
CA VAL A 1046 25.41 22.70 23.38
C VAL A 1046 26.57 23.50 22.77
N ASN A 1047 27.46 24.09 23.57
CA ASN A 1047 28.35 25.13 23.10
C ASN A 1047 29.74 24.61 22.67
N PRO A 1048 30.11 24.66 21.37
CA PRO A 1048 31.38 24.11 20.88
C PRO A 1048 32.62 24.89 21.33
N ASP A 1049 32.46 26.16 21.75
CA ASP A 1049 33.57 26.99 22.28
C ASP A 1049 33.94 26.63 23.74
N GLY A 1050 33.15 25.77 24.40
CA GLY A 1050 33.41 25.22 25.73
C GLY A 1050 32.90 26.09 26.90
N PRO A 1051 33.19 25.69 28.16
CA PRO A 1051 32.56 26.25 29.34
C PRO A 1051 32.82 27.75 29.47
N GLY A 1052 31.76 28.52 29.66
CA GLY A 1052 31.82 29.97 29.85
C GLY A 1052 31.65 30.80 28.58
N SER A 1053 31.74 30.22 27.38
CA SER A 1053 31.51 30.91 26.10
C SER A 1053 30.14 31.59 25.98
N GLY A 1054 29.08 31.00 26.56
CA GLY A 1054 27.76 31.62 26.76
C GLY A 1054 27.79 32.88 27.63
N LEU A 1055 28.62 32.88 28.70
CA LEU A 1055 28.94 34.09 29.47
C LEU A 1055 29.84 35.07 28.68
N TYR A 1056 30.10 34.81 27.39
CA TYR A 1056 30.78 35.74 26.47
C TYR A 1056 30.00 36.01 25.16
N SER A 1057 28.75 35.53 25.02
CA SER A 1057 27.95 35.64 23.78
C SER A 1057 26.78 36.64 23.85
N GLY A 1058 26.35 37.03 25.06
CA GLY A 1058 25.12 37.81 25.26
C GLY A 1058 23.84 36.98 25.25
N ILE A 1059 23.92 35.64 25.16
CA ILE A 1059 22.77 34.74 25.15
C ILE A 1059 22.66 34.05 26.52
N ASP A 1060 21.45 33.92 27.06
CA ASP A 1060 21.21 33.09 28.26
C ASP A 1060 21.51 31.63 27.91
N GLY A 1061 22.42 30.98 28.64
CA GLY A 1061 22.81 29.58 28.41
C GLY A 1061 21.62 28.61 28.39
N ARG A 1062 20.51 28.97 29.06
CA ARG A 1062 19.26 28.19 29.07
C ARG A 1062 18.44 28.31 27.77
N LEU A 1063 18.91 29.11 26.80
CA LEU A 1063 18.28 29.39 25.51
C LEU A 1063 19.23 29.18 24.32
N GLU A 1064 20.49 28.76 24.54
CA GLU A 1064 21.46 28.53 23.46
C GLU A 1064 20.99 27.46 22.46
N HIS A 1065 20.25 26.46 22.93
CA HIS A 1065 19.59 25.45 22.11
C HIS A 1065 18.46 26.02 21.24
N LEU A 1066 18.07 27.30 21.32
CA LEU A 1066 17.13 27.91 20.36
C LEU A 1066 17.83 28.37 19.06
N PHE A 1067 19.16 28.45 19.05
CA PHE A 1067 19.95 29.01 17.95
C PHE A 1067 20.65 27.95 17.10
N ASP A 1068 21.02 28.30 15.86
CA ASP A 1068 21.69 27.43 14.88
C ASP A 1068 22.89 26.64 15.45
N LYS A 1069 23.77 27.30 16.23
CA LYS A 1069 24.89 26.65 16.94
C LYS A 1069 24.46 25.53 17.89
N GLY A 1070 23.28 25.66 18.50
CA GLY A 1070 22.64 24.66 19.35
C GLY A 1070 21.60 23.80 18.61
N GLY A 1071 21.64 23.76 17.27
CA GLY A 1071 20.72 23.00 16.43
C GLY A 1071 19.29 23.57 16.37
N GLY A 1072 19.14 24.89 16.50
CA GLY A 1072 17.84 25.59 16.52
C GLY A 1072 17.57 26.49 15.31
N PRO A 1073 16.30 26.89 15.09
CA PRO A 1073 15.88 27.60 13.88
C PRO A 1073 16.22 29.10 13.88
N LEU A 1074 16.71 29.67 14.99
CA LEU A 1074 17.00 31.09 15.13
C LEU A 1074 18.48 31.40 14.87
N ASN A 1075 18.77 32.54 14.26
CA ASN A 1075 20.11 33.10 14.17
C ASN A 1075 20.29 34.18 15.23
N GLU A 1076 21.52 34.41 15.71
CA GLU A 1076 21.85 35.50 16.64
C GLU A 1076 21.34 36.87 16.11
N THR A 1077 21.36 37.06 14.78
CA THR A 1077 20.90 38.30 14.13
C THR A 1077 19.39 38.53 14.21
N ASP A 1078 18.58 37.50 14.48
CA ASP A 1078 17.12 37.59 14.49
C ASP A 1078 16.59 38.35 15.72
N LEU A 1079 17.38 38.37 16.81
CA LEU A 1079 17.10 39.13 18.03
C LEU A 1079 17.04 40.66 17.82
N GLY A 1080 17.53 41.15 16.68
CA GLY A 1080 17.45 42.56 16.28
C GLY A 1080 16.35 42.88 15.26
N LYS A 1081 15.43 41.95 14.95
CA LYS A 1081 14.45 42.08 13.86
C LYS A 1081 13.01 42.10 14.41
N PRO A 1082 12.28 43.24 14.35
CA PRO A 1082 10.93 43.35 14.95
C PRO A 1082 9.88 42.38 14.40
N ASN A 1083 10.07 41.83 13.20
CA ASN A 1083 9.19 40.84 12.60
C ASN A 1083 9.45 39.40 13.09
N MET A 1084 10.50 39.18 13.88
CA MET A 1084 10.84 37.86 14.46
C MET A 1084 10.31 37.69 15.88
N ASP A 1085 9.84 38.75 16.55
CA ASP A 1085 9.39 38.75 17.95
C ASP A 1085 8.43 37.62 18.30
N GLN A 1086 7.38 37.44 17.49
CA GLN A 1086 6.39 36.39 17.68
C GLN A 1086 7.01 34.98 17.56
N ILE A 1087 7.94 34.79 16.62
CA ILE A 1087 8.63 33.52 16.38
C ILE A 1087 9.60 33.21 17.53
N ILE A 1088 10.34 34.21 18.02
CA ILE A 1088 11.22 34.10 19.18
C ILE A 1088 10.39 33.71 20.41
N LEU A 1089 9.28 34.42 20.65
CA LEU A 1089 8.36 34.17 21.75
C LEU A 1089 7.76 32.75 21.68
N GLU A 1090 7.28 32.30 20.52
CA GLU A 1090 6.73 30.94 20.33
C GLU A 1090 7.79 29.85 20.57
N ASN A 1091 9.04 30.06 20.18
CA ASN A 1091 10.14 29.13 20.47
C ASN A 1091 10.45 29.06 21.98
N ILE A 1092 10.49 30.20 22.68
CA ILE A 1092 10.66 30.26 24.15
C ILE A 1092 9.48 29.55 24.85
N GLN A 1093 8.24 29.84 24.46
CA GLN A 1093 7.04 29.20 25.02
C GLN A 1093 7.05 27.68 24.81
N SER A 1094 7.29 27.23 23.57
CA SER A 1094 7.36 25.80 23.22
C SER A 1094 8.43 25.07 24.03
N SER A 1095 9.63 25.66 24.13
CA SER A 1095 10.73 25.10 24.91
C SER A 1095 10.44 25.06 26.42
N TYR A 1096 9.78 26.08 26.98
CA TYR A 1096 9.43 26.09 28.40
C TYR A 1096 8.30 25.10 28.71
N SER A 1097 7.31 25.00 27.81
CA SER A 1097 6.22 24.02 27.87
C SER A 1097 6.76 22.59 27.81
N LEU A 1098 7.73 22.32 26.94
CA LEU A 1098 8.41 21.03 26.83
C LEU A 1098 9.19 20.68 28.11
N ALA A 1099 10.00 21.60 28.64
CA ALA A 1099 10.73 21.41 29.90
C ALA A 1099 9.77 21.07 31.05
N ALA A 1100 8.69 21.85 31.18
CA ALA A 1100 7.71 21.65 32.22
C ALA A 1100 6.94 20.34 32.05
N GLY A 1101 6.51 20.00 30.82
CA GLY A 1101 5.78 18.79 30.52
C GLY A 1101 6.58 17.52 30.83
N GLN A 1102 7.84 17.46 30.40
CA GLN A 1102 8.70 16.30 30.63
C GLN A 1102 9.21 16.21 32.08
N LEU A 1103 9.39 17.34 32.77
CA LEU A 1103 9.68 17.32 34.20
C LEU A 1103 8.45 16.88 35.03
N ALA A 1104 7.24 17.28 34.65
CA ALA A 1104 6.01 16.84 35.29
C ALA A 1104 5.70 15.36 34.99
N ASN A 1105 6.07 14.84 33.81
CA ASN A 1105 6.07 13.41 33.51
C ASN A 1105 6.98 12.63 34.49
N ALA A 1106 8.19 13.13 34.75
CA ALA A 1106 9.17 12.47 35.62
C ALA A 1106 8.88 12.61 37.14
N LEU A 1107 8.38 13.76 37.61
CA LEU A 1107 8.22 14.06 39.04
C LEU A 1107 6.77 14.05 39.54
N ASN A 1108 5.81 14.36 38.67
CA ASN A 1108 4.43 14.70 39.07
C ASN A 1108 3.36 13.76 38.53
N ARG A 1109 3.72 12.79 37.67
CA ARG A 1109 2.87 11.63 37.37
C ARG A 1109 2.82 10.76 38.64
N LEU A 1110 1.61 10.53 39.13
CA LEU A 1110 1.30 9.76 40.35
C LEU A 1110 0.51 8.51 39.98
N ASP A 1111 0.79 7.36 40.61
CA ASP A 1111 -0.10 6.19 40.54
C ASP A 1111 -1.39 6.44 41.35
N LEU A 1112 -2.47 5.68 41.08
CA LEU A 1112 -3.78 5.91 41.70
C LEU A 1112 -3.77 5.83 43.23
N GLU A 1113 -2.84 5.05 43.80
CA GLU A 1113 -2.69 4.86 45.26
C GLU A 1113 -1.79 5.95 45.91
N GLU A 1114 -1.06 6.73 45.11
CA GLU A 1114 -0.17 7.77 45.60
C GLU A 1114 -0.92 9.08 45.87
N LYS A 1115 -0.59 9.75 46.97
CA LYS A 1115 -1.19 11.02 47.38
C LYS A 1115 -0.42 12.25 46.89
N SER A 1116 -1.13 13.29 46.51
CA SER A 1116 -0.60 14.64 46.30
C SER A 1116 -0.48 15.40 47.63
N THR A 1117 0.54 16.26 47.76
CA THR A 1117 0.67 17.24 48.85
C THR A 1117 -0.17 18.50 48.67
N THR A 1118 -0.82 18.63 47.52
CA THR A 1118 -1.66 19.79 47.16
C THR A 1118 -3.02 19.33 46.66
N ASP A 1119 -4.05 20.13 46.90
CA ASP A 1119 -5.46 19.81 46.65
C ASP A 1119 -5.74 19.48 45.16
N PRO A 1120 -6.39 18.34 44.83
CA PRO A 1120 -6.87 17.28 45.72
C PRO A 1120 -5.79 16.27 46.11
N GLU A 1121 -5.84 15.74 47.34
CA GLU A 1121 -4.92 14.69 47.81
C GLU A 1121 -4.97 13.39 46.98
N HIS A 1122 -6.12 13.07 46.39
CA HIS A 1122 -6.42 11.83 45.67
C HIS A 1122 -7.34 12.15 44.47
N PRO A 1123 -7.23 11.48 43.31
CA PRO A 1123 -7.94 11.85 42.08
C PRO A 1123 -9.45 11.54 42.07
N GLY A 1124 -10.03 11.10 43.19
CA GLY A 1124 -11.39 10.55 43.24
C GLY A 1124 -11.55 9.26 42.42
N GLU A 1125 -12.76 9.01 41.92
CA GLU A 1125 -13.05 7.94 40.96
C GLU A 1125 -12.94 8.52 39.54
N LEU A 1126 -12.02 7.97 38.73
CA LEU A 1126 -11.74 8.47 37.38
C LEU A 1126 -12.67 7.81 36.34
N PRO A 1127 -13.18 8.56 35.35
CA PRO A 1127 -14.09 8.01 34.36
C PRO A 1127 -13.38 7.06 33.39
N LEU A 1128 -14.08 6.01 32.96
CA LEU A 1128 -13.66 5.18 31.83
C LEU A 1128 -13.67 6.00 30.54
N LEU A 1129 -12.56 5.95 29.78
CA LEU A 1129 -12.44 6.66 28.51
C LEU A 1129 -12.92 5.76 27.37
N SER A 1130 -13.99 6.16 26.70
CA SER A 1130 -14.50 5.49 25.50
C SER A 1130 -13.57 5.71 24.31
N GLY A 1131 -13.14 4.64 23.67
CA GLY A 1131 -12.40 4.66 22.41
C GLY A 1131 -12.92 3.64 21.40
N THR A 1132 -12.23 3.54 20.28
CA THR A 1132 -12.53 2.60 19.20
C THR A 1132 -11.29 1.84 18.77
N VAL A 1133 -11.44 0.53 18.61
CA VAL A 1133 -10.46 -0.35 17.97
C VAL A 1133 -10.79 -0.42 16.49
N ILE A 1134 -9.80 -0.21 15.63
CA ILE A 1134 -9.93 -0.28 14.18
C ILE A 1134 -9.16 -1.51 13.70
N ASP A 1135 -9.89 -2.57 13.33
CA ASP A 1135 -9.32 -3.80 12.77
C ASP A 1135 -9.54 -3.85 11.24
N ASN A 1136 -8.46 -3.72 10.48
CA ASN A 1136 -8.50 -3.68 9.01
C ASN A 1136 -8.52 -5.07 8.33
N ARG A 1137 -8.51 -6.17 9.10
CA ARG A 1137 -8.39 -7.56 8.59
C ARG A 1137 -9.70 -8.12 8.02
N ARG A 1138 -10.83 -7.43 8.21
CA ARG A 1138 -12.16 -7.94 7.85
C ARG A 1138 -12.42 -7.83 6.33
N LEU A 1139 -11.99 -8.85 5.59
CA LEU A 1139 -12.32 -9.03 4.17
C LEU A 1139 -13.83 -9.28 3.99
N ARG A 1140 -14.51 -8.48 3.16
CA ARG A 1140 -15.96 -8.57 2.92
C ARG A 1140 -16.30 -8.60 1.43
N LEU A 1141 -17.39 -9.27 1.11
CA LEU A 1141 -17.91 -9.39 -0.24
C LEU A 1141 -18.90 -8.26 -0.54
N VAL A 1142 -18.53 -7.34 -1.44
CA VAL A 1142 -19.31 -6.16 -1.84
C VAL A 1142 -19.92 -6.39 -3.22
N GLN A 1143 -21.18 -6.02 -3.42
CA GLN A 1143 -21.84 -6.11 -4.73
C GLN A 1143 -21.48 -4.92 -5.62
N SER A 1144 -20.97 -5.18 -6.83
CA SER A 1144 -20.59 -4.13 -7.78
C SER A 1144 -21.82 -3.40 -8.34
N PRO A 1145 -21.99 -2.09 -8.11
CA PRO A 1145 -23.17 -1.36 -8.58
C PRO A 1145 -23.22 -1.28 -10.11
N GLN A 1146 -22.09 -0.96 -10.76
CA GLN A 1146 -22.00 -0.81 -12.22
C GLN A 1146 -22.42 -2.09 -12.94
N MET A 1147 -21.85 -3.24 -12.55
CA MET A 1147 -22.15 -4.54 -13.16
C MET A 1147 -23.58 -4.99 -12.84
N THR A 1148 -24.10 -4.67 -11.64
CA THR A 1148 -25.50 -4.93 -11.30
C THR A 1148 -26.45 -4.16 -12.23
N TYR A 1149 -26.18 -2.89 -12.54
CA TYR A 1149 -27.02 -2.12 -13.46
C TYR A 1149 -27.03 -2.69 -14.88
N PHE A 1150 -25.90 -3.14 -15.43
CA PHE A 1150 -25.86 -3.83 -16.73
C PHE A 1150 -26.67 -5.13 -16.74
N VAL A 1151 -26.53 -5.97 -15.70
CA VAL A 1151 -27.31 -7.21 -15.54
C VAL A 1151 -28.81 -6.91 -15.43
N LEU A 1152 -29.19 -5.91 -14.63
CA LEU A 1152 -30.57 -5.46 -14.49
C LEU A 1152 -31.16 -4.95 -15.82
N SER A 1153 -30.38 -4.25 -16.66
CA SER A 1153 -30.84 -3.82 -17.99
C SER A 1153 -31.14 -4.98 -18.92
N ILE A 1154 -30.32 -6.05 -18.91
CA ILE A 1154 -30.56 -7.25 -19.73
C ILE A 1154 -31.77 -8.04 -19.20
N LEU A 1155 -31.91 -8.17 -17.87
CA LEU A 1155 -33.09 -8.81 -17.26
C LEU A 1155 -34.37 -8.00 -17.50
N ALA A 1156 -34.30 -6.67 -17.48
CA ALA A 1156 -35.43 -5.80 -17.81
C ALA A 1156 -35.85 -5.96 -19.28
N LEU A 1157 -34.91 -6.04 -20.22
CA LEU A 1157 -35.21 -6.34 -21.62
C LEU A 1157 -35.91 -7.70 -21.78
N ALA A 1158 -35.45 -8.73 -21.06
CA ALA A 1158 -36.08 -10.05 -21.03
C ALA A 1158 -37.51 -9.99 -20.47
N PHE A 1159 -37.71 -9.24 -19.38
CA PHE A 1159 -39.02 -9.01 -18.78
C PHE A 1159 -39.97 -8.29 -19.74
N PHE A 1160 -39.57 -7.14 -20.31
CA PHE A 1160 -40.44 -6.35 -21.19
C PHE A 1160 -40.85 -7.11 -22.45
N ILE A 1161 -39.94 -7.83 -23.12
CA ILE A 1161 -40.28 -8.60 -24.33
C ILE A 1161 -41.30 -9.71 -24.03
N ASN A 1162 -41.15 -10.43 -22.91
CA ASN A 1162 -42.04 -11.53 -22.56
C ASN A 1162 -43.37 -11.03 -21.97
N THR A 1163 -43.36 -9.96 -21.18
CA THR A 1163 -44.58 -9.28 -20.71
C THR A 1163 -45.38 -8.71 -21.87
N TRP A 1164 -44.73 -8.10 -22.87
CA TRP A 1164 -45.39 -7.64 -24.09
C TRP A 1164 -46.04 -8.80 -24.86
N ALA A 1165 -45.34 -9.93 -25.01
CA ALA A 1165 -45.89 -11.13 -25.62
C ALA A 1165 -47.12 -11.66 -24.87
N LEU A 1166 -47.11 -11.67 -23.53
CA LEU A 1166 -48.26 -12.05 -22.72
C LEU A 1166 -49.44 -11.09 -22.94
N VAL A 1167 -49.20 -9.77 -22.88
CA VAL A 1167 -50.20 -8.73 -23.12
C VAL A 1167 -50.83 -8.85 -24.52
N SER A 1168 -50.03 -9.12 -25.57
CA SER A 1168 -50.59 -9.31 -26.92
C SER A 1168 -51.48 -10.56 -27.02
N THR A 1169 -51.14 -11.66 -26.33
CA THR A 1169 -52.03 -12.84 -26.27
C THR A 1169 -53.33 -12.56 -25.49
N GLY A 1170 -53.26 -11.76 -24.43
CA GLY A 1170 -54.43 -11.37 -23.61
C GLY A 1170 -55.40 -10.48 -24.38
N LEU A 1171 -54.89 -9.41 -24.99
CA LEU A 1171 -55.68 -8.47 -25.79
C LEU A 1171 -56.41 -9.15 -26.95
N ARG A 1172 -55.77 -10.12 -27.62
CA ARG A 1172 -56.42 -10.91 -28.69
C ARG A 1172 -57.62 -11.70 -28.21
N ARG A 1173 -57.49 -12.42 -27.08
CA ARG A 1173 -58.57 -13.24 -26.52
C ARG A 1173 -59.74 -12.41 -26.01
N TRP A 1174 -59.47 -11.23 -25.46
CA TRP A 1174 -60.48 -10.39 -24.82
C TRP A 1174 -61.17 -9.42 -25.78
N ALA A 1175 -60.42 -8.74 -26.66
CA ALA A 1175 -60.94 -7.74 -27.58
C ALA A 1175 -61.29 -8.28 -29.00
N ASN A 1176 -61.10 -9.58 -29.25
CA ASN A 1176 -61.36 -10.24 -30.53
C ASN A 1176 -60.60 -9.63 -31.74
N TYR A 1177 -59.55 -8.86 -31.46
CA TYR A 1177 -58.96 -7.88 -32.38
C TYR A 1177 -57.95 -8.53 -33.33
N ARG A 1178 -58.34 -8.76 -34.59
CA ARG A 1178 -57.54 -9.46 -35.62
C ARG A 1178 -56.42 -8.61 -36.27
N GLY A 1179 -56.06 -7.47 -35.71
CA GLY A 1179 -55.05 -6.57 -36.28
C GLY A 1179 -53.64 -7.19 -36.34
N LYS A 1180 -52.93 -7.02 -37.46
CA LYS A 1180 -51.53 -7.44 -37.63
C LYS A 1180 -50.57 -6.51 -36.86
N TRP A 1181 -50.47 -6.70 -35.54
CA TRP A 1181 -49.47 -6.04 -34.71
C TRP A 1181 -48.05 -6.51 -35.06
N SER A 1182 -47.09 -5.58 -35.09
CA SER A 1182 -45.73 -5.83 -35.59
C SER A 1182 -44.88 -6.76 -34.71
N LEU A 1183 -45.26 -6.99 -33.45
CA LEU A 1183 -44.48 -7.71 -32.44
C LEU A 1183 -45.17 -8.98 -31.93
N ASP A 1184 -45.99 -9.62 -32.77
CA ASP A 1184 -46.68 -10.87 -32.42
C ASP A 1184 -45.71 -12.04 -32.27
N LEU A 1185 -45.67 -12.61 -31.06
CA LEU A 1185 -44.84 -13.75 -30.67
C LEU A 1185 -45.68 -15.03 -30.43
N GLU A 1186 -46.95 -15.08 -30.84
CA GLU A 1186 -47.86 -16.21 -30.65
C GLU A 1186 -48.02 -17.07 -31.92
N MET A 1187 -47.05 -17.96 -32.15
CA MET A 1187 -47.07 -18.93 -33.26
C MET A 1187 -47.93 -20.18 -32.96
N ARG A 1188 -49.18 -20.00 -32.55
CA ARG A 1188 -50.15 -21.09 -32.31
C ARG A 1188 -50.67 -21.72 -33.59
N ASP A 1189 -51.17 -22.95 -33.49
CA ASP A 1189 -51.82 -23.77 -34.50
C ASP A 1189 -51.05 -23.99 -35.82
N LEU A 1190 -49.87 -23.41 -36.02
CA LEU A 1190 -49.12 -23.45 -37.28
C LEU A 1190 -48.72 -24.89 -37.65
N ALA A 1191 -47.95 -25.56 -36.78
CA ALA A 1191 -47.39 -26.89 -37.05
C ALA A 1191 -47.55 -27.87 -35.85
N PRO A 1192 -47.82 -29.16 -36.11
CA PRO A 1192 -47.95 -30.22 -35.10
C PRO A 1192 -46.59 -30.67 -34.54
N PRO A 1193 -46.55 -31.39 -33.40
CA PRO A 1193 -45.30 -31.96 -32.87
C PRO A 1193 -44.59 -32.83 -33.91
N ALA A 1194 -43.26 -32.81 -33.89
CA ALA A 1194 -42.40 -33.51 -34.86
C ALA A 1194 -42.64 -33.12 -36.33
N PHE A 1195 -43.05 -31.88 -36.63
CA PHE A 1195 -43.21 -31.39 -38.02
C PHE A 1195 -41.93 -31.52 -38.87
N ASN A 1196 -40.76 -31.38 -38.24
CA ASN A 1196 -39.45 -31.58 -38.86
C ASN A 1196 -39.09 -33.05 -39.15
N SER A 1197 -39.89 -34.02 -38.73
CA SER A 1197 -39.70 -35.42 -39.11
C SER A 1197 -40.08 -35.66 -40.58
N ILE A 1198 -39.37 -36.58 -41.25
CA ILE A 1198 -39.58 -36.95 -42.66
C ILE A 1198 -41.04 -37.32 -42.90
N ALA A 1199 -41.62 -38.10 -41.98
CA ALA A 1199 -43.00 -38.56 -42.00
C ALA A 1199 -44.06 -37.45 -41.92
N MET A 1200 -43.75 -36.35 -41.22
CA MET A 1200 -44.68 -35.24 -41.02
C MET A 1200 -44.55 -34.19 -42.12
N SER A 1201 -43.36 -34.04 -42.70
CA SER A 1201 -43.11 -33.26 -43.91
C SER A 1201 -43.74 -33.89 -45.15
N ASP A 1202 -43.62 -35.22 -45.34
CA ASP A 1202 -44.34 -35.99 -46.38
C ASP A 1202 -45.85 -35.72 -46.32
N ALA A 1203 -46.45 -35.84 -45.13
CA ALA A 1203 -47.89 -35.65 -44.94
C ALA A 1203 -48.40 -34.21 -45.20
N LEU A 1204 -47.50 -33.20 -45.25
CA LEU A 1204 -47.83 -31.83 -45.63
C LEU A 1204 -47.60 -31.57 -47.13
N ILE A 1205 -46.54 -32.14 -47.72
CA ILE A 1205 -46.11 -31.84 -49.09
C ILE A 1205 -46.81 -32.75 -50.12
N TYR A 1206 -47.17 -33.98 -49.75
CA TYR A 1206 -47.83 -34.94 -50.64
C TYR A 1206 -49.08 -34.41 -51.39
N PRO A 1207 -49.98 -33.58 -50.81
CA PRO A 1207 -51.15 -33.06 -51.52
C PRO A 1207 -50.86 -31.91 -52.51
N SER A 1208 -49.61 -31.41 -52.58
CA SER A 1208 -49.28 -30.22 -53.36
C SER A 1208 -49.08 -30.50 -54.85
N ASN A 1209 -49.49 -29.55 -55.69
CA ASN A 1209 -49.29 -29.53 -57.13
C ASN A 1209 -47.82 -29.32 -57.59
N TYR A 1210 -46.86 -29.11 -56.67
CA TYR A 1210 -45.45 -28.83 -57.01
C TYR A 1210 -44.81 -29.85 -57.99
N GLN A 1211 -45.19 -31.13 -57.93
CA GLN A 1211 -44.61 -32.19 -58.77
C GLN A 1211 -44.78 -31.93 -60.28
N LYS A 1212 -45.88 -31.27 -60.67
CA LYS A 1212 -46.19 -30.82 -62.05
C LYS A 1212 -45.14 -29.85 -62.62
N TYR A 1213 -44.39 -29.17 -61.75
CA TYR A 1213 -43.41 -28.14 -62.10
C TYR A 1213 -41.96 -28.59 -61.85
N MET A 1214 -41.73 -29.58 -60.97
CA MET A 1214 -40.39 -30.10 -60.66
C MET A 1214 -39.74 -30.88 -61.83
N GLY A 1215 -40.53 -31.44 -62.74
CA GLY A 1215 -40.02 -32.20 -63.91
C GLY A 1215 -39.14 -31.40 -64.88
N SER A 1216 -39.02 -30.09 -64.70
CA SER A 1216 -38.14 -29.21 -65.49
C SER A 1216 -36.69 -29.14 -64.97
N LEU A 1217 -36.39 -29.63 -63.76
CA LEU A 1217 -35.08 -29.45 -63.10
C LEU A 1217 -33.90 -30.04 -63.89
N GLU A 1218 -34.08 -31.15 -64.61
CA GLU A 1218 -33.00 -31.84 -65.34
C GLU A 1218 -32.37 -30.98 -66.46
N LYS A 1219 -33.00 -29.86 -66.84
CA LYS A 1219 -32.49 -28.92 -67.85
C LYS A 1219 -32.12 -27.54 -67.28
N GLY A 1220 -32.03 -27.42 -65.96
CA GLY A 1220 -31.50 -26.24 -65.27
C GLY A 1220 -32.55 -25.23 -64.78
N HIS A 1221 -32.09 -24.31 -63.94
CA HIS A 1221 -32.91 -23.54 -62.99
C HIS A 1221 -33.98 -22.59 -63.58
N MET A 1222 -33.95 -22.30 -64.89
CA MET A 1222 -34.83 -21.29 -65.51
C MET A 1222 -36.33 -21.62 -65.40
N GLY A 1223 -36.71 -22.88 -65.26
CA GLY A 1223 -38.12 -23.30 -65.18
C GLY A 1223 -38.86 -22.94 -63.88
N LEU A 1224 -38.16 -22.50 -62.83
CA LEU A 1224 -38.74 -22.24 -61.50
C LEU A 1224 -38.66 -20.78 -61.04
N GLU A 1225 -37.88 -19.92 -61.71
CA GLU A 1225 -37.76 -18.49 -61.37
C GLU A 1225 -39.00 -17.69 -61.81
N GLY A 1226 -40.08 -17.86 -61.06
CA GLY A 1226 -41.34 -17.13 -61.23
C GLY A 1226 -42.50 -17.67 -60.39
N LEU A 1227 -42.41 -18.94 -59.95
CA LEU A 1227 -43.47 -19.58 -59.17
C LEU A 1227 -43.60 -18.98 -57.75
N ARG A 1228 -44.86 -18.85 -57.32
CA ARG A 1228 -45.25 -18.35 -55.99
C ARG A 1228 -45.84 -19.49 -55.18
N PHE A 1229 -45.30 -19.77 -54.01
CA PHE A 1229 -45.75 -20.84 -53.12
C PHE A 1229 -46.50 -20.26 -51.92
N ARG A 1230 -47.53 -20.95 -51.41
CA ARG A 1230 -48.24 -20.56 -50.18
C ARG A 1230 -48.72 -21.78 -49.40
N MET A 1231 -48.70 -21.68 -48.07
CA MET A 1231 -49.30 -22.66 -47.16
C MET A 1231 -50.74 -22.27 -46.81
N GLY A 1232 -51.67 -23.22 -46.91
CA GLY A 1232 -53.07 -22.99 -46.51
C GLY A 1232 -54.00 -24.08 -47.03
N TRP A 1233 -55.28 -23.77 -47.03
CA TRP A 1233 -56.30 -24.65 -47.57
C TRP A 1233 -56.35 -24.54 -49.09
N PHE A 1234 -56.22 -25.66 -49.78
CA PHE A 1234 -56.37 -25.77 -51.23
C PHE A 1234 -57.47 -26.78 -51.58
N MET A 1235 -57.98 -26.71 -52.81
CA MET A 1235 -58.91 -27.67 -53.39
C MET A 1235 -58.47 -28.02 -54.80
N LYS A 1236 -58.34 -29.32 -55.08
CA LYS A 1236 -58.07 -29.83 -56.42
C LYS A 1236 -59.35 -29.84 -57.26
N LYS A 1237 -59.26 -29.41 -58.51
CA LYS A 1237 -60.39 -29.38 -59.45
C LYS A 1237 -60.99 -30.79 -59.62
N GLY A 1238 -62.26 -30.94 -59.22
CA GLY A 1238 -62.98 -32.22 -59.23
C GLY A 1238 -62.92 -33.03 -57.91
N ALA A 1239 -62.25 -32.54 -56.86
CA ALA A 1239 -62.25 -33.16 -55.53
C ALA A 1239 -63.23 -32.45 -54.58
N HIS A 1240 -63.89 -33.20 -53.68
CA HIS A 1240 -64.81 -32.65 -52.67
C HIS A 1240 -64.14 -32.33 -51.32
N GLU A 1241 -62.93 -32.83 -51.07
CA GLU A 1241 -62.21 -32.60 -49.80
C GLU A 1241 -61.20 -31.44 -49.95
N ARG A 1242 -61.10 -30.61 -48.91
CA ARG A 1242 -60.10 -29.53 -48.82
C ARG A 1242 -58.84 -30.01 -48.11
N GLU A 1243 -57.69 -29.73 -48.70
CA GLU A 1243 -56.40 -30.22 -48.22
C GLU A 1243 -55.55 -29.07 -47.67
N LEU A 1244 -54.81 -29.31 -46.59
CA LEU A 1244 -53.88 -28.34 -46.01
C LEU A 1244 -52.47 -28.67 -46.50
N THR A 1245 -51.90 -27.84 -47.36
CA THR A 1245 -50.60 -28.10 -48.00
C THR A 1245 -49.87 -26.80 -48.39
N ILE A 1246 -48.69 -26.94 -49.00
CA ILE A 1246 -47.87 -25.85 -49.56
C ILE A 1246 -48.01 -25.91 -51.10
N GLY A 1247 -49.04 -25.27 -51.65
CA GLY A 1247 -49.33 -25.27 -53.07
C GLY A 1247 -48.59 -24.18 -53.85
N VAL A 1248 -48.40 -24.42 -55.16
CA VAL A 1248 -48.08 -23.38 -56.15
C VAL A 1248 -49.35 -22.60 -56.45
N MET A 1249 -49.29 -21.29 -56.27
CA MET A 1249 -50.38 -20.35 -56.57
C MET A 1249 -50.64 -20.25 -58.07
N ASP A 1250 -51.83 -19.76 -58.42
CA ASP A 1250 -52.22 -19.41 -59.80
C ASP A 1250 -52.37 -20.63 -60.76
N ASP A 1251 -52.34 -21.87 -60.25
CA ASP A 1251 -52.62 -23.09 -61.03
C ASP A 1251 -54.14 -23.30 -61.24
N PRO A 1252 -54.64 -23.40 -62.50
CA PRO A 1252 -56.06 -23.58 -62.80
C PRO A 1252 -56.65 -24.92 -62.37
N GLU A 1253 -55.85 -25.85 -61.83
CA GLU A 1253 -56.29 -27.15 -61.31
C GLU A 1253 -56.22 -27.25 -59.77
N PHE A 1254 -55.63 -26.27 -59.07
CA PHE A 1254 -55.35 -26.33 -57.64
C PHE A 1254 -55.58 -24.98 -56.94
N GLN A 1255 -56.83 -24.72 -56.55
CA GLN A 1255 -57.27 -23.40 -56.09
C GLN A 1255 -56.98 -23.19 -54.59
N PHE A 1256 -56.40 -22.04 -54.24
CA PHE A 1256 -56.24 -21.60 -52.85
C PHE A 1256 -57.55 -21.06 -52.29
N LEU A 1257 -57.98 -21.61 -51.14
CA LEU A 1257 -59.23 -21.23 -50.44
C LEU A 1257 -58.99 -20.21 -49.33
N GLY A 1258 -57.85 -20.27 -48.63
CA GLY A 1258 -57.57 -19.37 -47.50
C GLY A 1258 -56.44 -19.84 -46.57
N GLU A 1259 -56.05 -18.95 -45.65
CA GLU A 1259 -55.04 -19.24 -44.61
C GLU A 1259 -55.53 -20.32 -43.62
N LYS A 1260 -54.63 -20.99 -42.89
CA LYS A 1260 -54.99 -22.09 -41.97
C LYS A 1260 -56.08 -21.68 -40.97
N HIS A 1261 -55.96 -20.50 -40.37
CA HIS A 1261 -56.90 -19.92 -39.41
C HIS A 1261 -58.17 -19.29 -40.05
N SER A 1262 -58.32 -19.34 -41.37
CA SER A 1262 -59.44 -18.72 -42.10
C SER A 1262 -60.77 -19.48 -41.97
N ASN A 1263 -60.83 -20.55 -41.17
CA ASN A 1263 -62.03 -21.34 -40.94
C ASN A 1263 -62.89 -20.79 -39.80
N ARG A 1264 -63.62 -19.72 -40.10
CA ARG A 1264 -64.95 -19.49 -39.53
C ARG A 1264 -65.82 -18.83 -40.59
#